data_AF-A0A5N7W2L9-F1
#
_entry.id   AF-A0A5N7W2L9-F1
#
_cell.length_a   1.000
_cell.length_b   1.000
_cell.length_c   1.000
_cell.angle_alpha   90.00
_cell.angle_beta   90.00
_cell.angle_gamma   90.00
#
_symmetry.space_group_name_H-M   'P 1'
#
loop_
_entity.id
_entity.type
_entity.pdbx_description
1 polymer ?
#
loop_
_entity_poly.entity_id
_entity_poly.type
_entity_poly.pdbx_seq_one_letter_code
_entity_poly.pdbx_strand_id
1 'polypeptide(L)'
;MPAYALLLAHDERPGPETDWPAEPGGSCDGWAEWFSSTPLLFSVLLGDARHLPELVPCSAYQDKQSLSALAAPMDQVRARWQWLRSVMEPLPAHWPGSMQKQWQQIDHAISTSTRQWLLLDCATLCPHDFDEAEFTAFLQTQRERCRQWNCSGDELADSLLALKQAPQSHLGWWSDAVIARTEVIEQESEEDWPAWLADHYELRHHGAWDEATESYYVMPRLHPRSGLEPQNDAERDHWPVGMVTPYGRWLQRPVEGASMAFVSGGHLSVHYPETTPGEGARSGIKDLNGIWQVAPSLGYRDAYAVTPQVMACRSPGQENMQDLRSLPGLALLHQGLSSIDYNEEQDEFIRAEKGPYGHSRQLLLKADGLPLFDASRYWHVNDFNAKSGLAVACIRAPSVSDQGEQEFRVLEGVIDIRGQEIIPCQFKTIERGFSHSPPKVFPGRKLLAITEKGEPRIFSTQGKLVAAPDIWCPPLNYSPKKNELLSFMGEGPQAELVLFSIQDFSITRTGETWEDYRNALRGMFKGQAGEVTTMTRAQLIEAEDEAWMQDLSRILCLNDESQAAQLLQQWRDCVAAPDPDDMGWDEDEEIDPDVMHLPAGENALTLYWVHLLAIGSQFARFDWKDADSIAGTHWLPGTDDWQWDSPADGVESGLENMAEHLADRQLALIKLATDDDSLRVTVVRAADAEDFMQRLAQAHISASNYGTH
;
A
#
# COMPACT_ATOMS: atom_id res chain seq x y z
N MET A 1 -10.53 -4.83 8.67
CA MET A 1 -10.73 -4.82 10.13
C MET A 1 -9.59 -5.57 10.80
N PRO A 2 -9.01 -5.01 11.87
CA PRO A 2 -7.92 -5.64 12.61
C PRO A 2 -8.39 -6.94 13.26
N ALA A 3 -7.51 -7.94 13.29
CA ALA A 3 -7.76 -9.20 13.95
C ALA A 3 -7.33 -9.13 15.42
N TYR A 4 -8.27 -9.26 16.36
CA TYR A 4 -7.99 -9.16 17.80
C TYR A 4 -8.88 -10.07 18.67
N ALA A 5 -8.40 -10.35 19.87
CA ALA A 5 -9.18 -10.92 20.98
C ALA A 5 -9.42 -9.83 22.03
N LEU A 6 -10.64 -9.79 22.56
CA LEU A 6 -11.13 -8.79 23.48
C LEU A 6 -11.73 -9.48 24.72
N LEU A 7 -11.35 -9.01 25.89
CA LEU A 7 -11.83 -9.51 27.18
C LEU A 7 -12.71 -8.44 27.82
N LEU A 8 -13.99 -8.77 28.03
CA LEU A 8 -15.01 -7.87 28.55
C LEU A 8 -15.66 -8.47 29.80
N ALA A 9 -16.02 -7.65 30.79
CA ALA A 9 -16.79 -8.10 31.94
C ALA A 9 -18.17 -7.45 31.95
N HIS A 10 -19.21 -8.24 32.19
CA HIS A 10 -20.59 -7.81 32.03
C HIS A 10 -21.47 -8.17 33.23
N ASP A 11 -22.49 -7.37 33.53
CA ASP A 11 -23.46 -7.64 34.60
C ASP A 11 -24.40 -8.81 34.27
N GLU A 12 -24.64 -9.02 32.99
CA GLU A 12 -25.57 -10.02 32.47
C GLU A 12 -24.88 -11.06 31.58
N ARG A 13 -25.49 -12.24 31.48
CA ARG A 13 -25.06 -13.28 30.55
C ARG A 13 -25.27 -12.77 29.12
N PRO A 14 -24.25 -12.83 28.24
CA PRO A 14 -24.41 -12.40 26.85
C PRO A 14 -25.55 -13.13 26.13
N GLY A 15 -26.32 -12.36 25.38
CA GLY A 15 -27.47 -12.80 24.61
C GLY A 15 -27.83 -11.78 23.52
N PRO A 16 -28.83 -12.10 22.67
CA PRO A 16 -29.20 -11.24 21.54
C PRO A 16 -29.72 -9.84 21.92
N GLU A 17 -30.11 -9.65 23.18
CA GLU A 17 -30.69 -8.41 23.72
C GLU A 17 -29.82 -7.77 24.80
N THR A 18 -28.63 -8.32 25.08
CA THR A 18 -27.72 -7.75 26.07
C THR A 18 -27.24 -6.37 25.61
N ASP A 19 -27.18 -5.40 26.52
CA ASP A 19 -26.67 -4.06 26.21
C ASP A 19 -25.13 -4.04 26.23
N TRP A 20 -24.50 -3.37 25.27
CA TRP A 20 -23.04 -3.25 25.16
C TRP A 20 -22.66 -1.77 25.07
N PRO A 21 -22.73 -1.02 26.18
CA PRO A 21 -22.35 0.38 26.18
C PRO A 21 -20.84 0.51 25.95
N ALA A 22 -20.44 1.43 25.06
CA ALA A 22 -19.04 1.70 24.74
C ALA A 22 -18.37 2.69 25.70
N GLU A 23 -19.15 3.39 26.53
CA GLU A 23 -18.63 4.36 27.50
C GLU A 23 -18.46 3.76 28.90
N PRO A 24 -17.44 4.20 29.67
CA PRO A 24 -17.26 3.79 31.06
C PRO A 24 -18.48 4.10 31.94
N GLY A 25 -18.87 3.15 32.80
CA GLY A 25 -19.97 3.30 33.76
C GLY A 25 -21.28 2.61 33.38
N GLY A 26 -21.32 1.92 32.24
CA GLY A 26 -22.44 1.07 31.81
C GLY A 26 -22.47 -0.33 32.44
N SER A 27 -23.18 -1.28 31.82
CA SER A 27 -23.25 -2.69 32.24
C SER A 27 -22.02 -3.53 31.85
N CYS A 28 -21.11 -2.96 31.05
CA CYS A 28 -19.92 -3.58 30.50
C CYS A 28 -18.64 -2.84 30.94
N ASP A 29 -17.56 -3.59 31.20
CA ASP A 29 -16.20 -3.07 31.33
C ASP A 29 -15.30 -3.73 30.29
N GLY A 30 -14.51 -2.94 29.56
CA GLY A 30 -13.40 -3.45 28.75
C GLY A 30 -12.20 -3.72 29.64
N TRP A 31 -11.67 -4.94 29.64
CA TRP A 31 -10.54 -5.30 30.52
C TRP A 31 -9.22 -5.39 29.79
N ALA A 32 -9.22 -6.10 28.67
CA ALA A 32 -7.98 -6.39 27.97
C ALA A 32 -8.20 -6.72 26.50
N GLU A 33 -7.19 -6.48 25.68
CA GLU A 33 -7.18 -6.88 24.27
C GLU A 33 -5.84 -7.49 23.86
N TRP A 34 -5.83 -8.12 22.69
CA TRP A 34 -4.64 -8.67 22.06
C TRP A 34 -4.82 -8.87 20.56
N PHE A 35 -3.85 -8.47 19.74
CA PHE A 35 -3.90 -8.66 18.29
C PHE A 35 -3.45 -10.05 17.84
N SER A 36 -4.00 -10.49 16.71
CA SER A 36 -3.63 -11.67 15.91
C SER A 36 -3.81 -13.03 16.59
N SER A 37 -4.10 -13.09 17.89
CA SER A 37 -4.24 -14.36 18.62
C SER A 37 -4.94 -14.19 19.97
N THR A 38 -5.31 -15.31 20.60
CA THR A 38 -5.85 -15.35 21.97
C THR A 38 -4.75 -15.65 22.99
N PRO A 39 -4.45 -14.74 23.94
CA PRO A 39 -3.51 -14.97 25.04
C PRO A 39 -3.88 -16.17 25.90
N LEU A 40 -2.86 -16.86 26.44
CA LEU A 40 -3.09 -18.01 27.33
C LEU A 40 -3.87 -17.62 28.58
N LEU A 41 -3.61 -16.43 29.16
CA LEU A 41 -4.33 -15.98 30.35
C LEU A 41 -5.84 -15.88 30.08
N PHE A 42 -6.25 -15.39 28.90
CA PHE A 42 -7.67 -15.24 28.58
C PHE A 42 -8.35 -16.61 28.61
N SER A 43 -7.76 -17.62 27.95
CA SER A 43 -8.29 -18.98 27.97
C SER A 43 -8.35 -19.57 29.40
N VAL A 44 -7.34 -19.33 30.24
CA VAL A 44 -7.33 -19.82 31.64
C VAL A 44 -8.43 -19.15 32.48
N LEU A 45 -8.67 -17.86 32.27
CA LEU A 45 -9.75 -17.15 32.97
C LEU A 45 -11.13 -17.65 32.52
N LEU A 46 -11.30 -17.94 31.22
CA LEU A 46 -12.58 -18.39 30.66
C LEU A 46 -12.94 -19.82 31.06
N GLY A 47 -11.99 -20.74 31.19
CA GLY A 47 -12.34 -22.09 31.64
C GLY A 47 -11.19 -23.04 31.89
N ASP A 48 -11.56 -24.26 32.26
CA ASP A 48 -10.64 -25.37 32.54
C ASP A 48 -11.29 -26.72 32.15
N ALA A 49 -10.58 -27.83 32.36
CA ALA A 49 -11.05 -29.17 32.05
C ALA A 49 -12.35 -29.60 32.77
N ARG A 50 -12.74 -28.94 33.87
CA ARG A 50 -13.96 -29.23 34.63
C ARG A 50 -15.09 -28.26 34.27
N HIS A 51 -14.76 -27.02 33.98
CA HIS A 51 -15.71 -25.94 33.70
C HIS A 51 -15.32 -25.25 32.40
N LEU A 52 -15.88 -25.73 31.29
CA LEU A 52 -15.68 -25.12 29.98
C LEU A 52 -16.53 -23.85 29.85
N PRO A 53 -16.03 -22.82 29.13
CA PRO A 53 -16.84 -21.65 28.85
C PRO A 53 -18.05 -22.02 27.98
N GLU A 54 -19.09 -21.20 28.10
CA GLU A 54 -20.29 -21.28 27.29
C GLU A 54 -20.07 -20.59 25.96
N LEU A 55 -20.65 -21.14 24.88
CA LEU A 55 -20.75 -20.46 23.60
C LEU A 55 -22.00 -19.59 23.65
N VAL A 56 -21.84 -18.31 23.34
CA VAL A 56 -22.91 -17.31 23.45
C VAL A 56 -22.94 -16.43 22.20
N PRO A 57 -24.13 -15.94 21.81
CA PRO A 57 -24.21 -14.84 20.85
C PRO A 57 -23.80 -13.52 21.51
N CYS A 58 -23.40 -12.56 20.69
CA CYS A 58 -23.06 -11.20 21.12
C CYS A 58 -23.88 -10.18 20.30
N SER A 59 -24.66 -9.37 21.01
CA SER A 59 -25.55 -8.36 20.43
C SER A 59 -24.85 -7.10 19.91
N ALA A 60 -23.53 -6.98 20.14
CA ALA A 60 -22.69 -5.94 19.55
C ALA A 60 -22.59 -6.08 18.01
N TYR A 61 -22.82 -7.28 17.47
CA TYR A 61 -22.77 -7.54 16.03
C TYR A 61 -24.13 -7.36 15.35
N GLN A 62 -24.10 -7.21 14.02
CA GLN A 62 -25.32 -7.16 13.20
C GLN A 62 -26.12 -8.47 13.30
N ASP A 63 -25.43 -9.62 13.22
CA ASP A 63 -26.02 -10.92 13.55
C ASP A 63 -25.96 -11.17 15.06
N LYS A 64 -27.10 -10.93 15.72
CA LYS A 64 -27.25 -11.05 17.18
C LYS A 64 -27.62 -12.46 17.63
N GLN A 65 -27.87 -13.39 16.71
CA GLN A 65 -28.39 -14.73 17.03
C GLN A 65 -27.32 -15.80 16.94
N SER A 66 -26.38 -15.66 16.01
CA SER A 66 -25.29 -16.61 15.85
C SER A 66 -24.30 -16.55 17.02
N LEU A 67 -23.71 -17.70 17.33
CA LEU A 67 -22.71 -17.82 18.39
C LEU A 67 -21.44 -17.12 17.93
N SER A 68 -20.98 -16.12 18.67
CA SER A 68 -19.83 -15.29 18.30
C SER A 68 -18.75 -15.20 19.37
N ALA A 69 -19.04 -15.59 20.61
CA ALA A 69 -18.13 -15.38 21.73
C ALA A 69 -18.20 -16.48 22.80
N LEU A 70 -17.27 -16.44 23.76
CA LEU A 70 -17.17 -17.36 24.90
C LEU A 70 -17.44 -16.66 26.23
N ALA A 71 -18.29 -17.23 27.08
CA ALA A 71 -18.64 -16.63 28.37
C ALA A 71 -18.36 -17.55 29.56
N ALA A 72 -18.01 -16.95 30.70
CA ALA A 72 -17.82 -17.66 31.97
C ALA A 72 -18.37 -16.85 33.16
N PRO A 73 -18.99 -17.50 34.16
CA PRO A 73 -19.40 -16.85 35.40
C PRO A 73 -18.20 -16.31 36.19
N MET A 74 -18.32 -15.09 36.73
CA MET A 74 -17.22 -14.38 37.40
C MET A 74 -16.75 -15.06 38.69
N ASP A 75 -17.63 -15.79 39.40
CA ASP A 75 -17.25 -16.60 40.56
C ASP A 75 -16.24 -17.69 40.18
N GLN A 76 -16.44 -18.34 39.04
CA GLN A 76 -15.51 -19.33 38.52
C GLN A 76 -14.22 -18.70 37.98
N VAL A 77 -14.31 -17.53 37.34
CA VAL A 77 -13.14 -16.75 36.90
C VAL A 77 -12.25 -16.43 38.09
N ARG A 78 -12.82 -15.91 39.18
CA ARG A 78 -12.08 -15.59 40.42
C ARG A 78 -11.46 -16.84 41.03
N ALA A 79 -12.15 -17.98 41.03
CA ALA A 79 -11.60 -19.24 41.53
C ALA A 79 -10.39 -19.70 40.70
N ARG A 80 -10.47 -19.64 39.37
CA ARG A 80 -9.35 -19.97 38.46
C ARG A 80 -8.18 -19.00 38.61
N TRP A 81 -8.47 -17.71 38.79
CA TRP A 81 -7.44 -16.70 39.07
C TRP A 81 -6.71 -16.94 40.39
N GLN A 82 -7.46 -17.22 41.48
CA GLN A 82 -6.88 -17.56 42.79
C GLN A 82 -5.99 -18.80 42.71
N TRP A 83 -6.43 -19.83 41.99
CA TRP A 83 -5.61 -21.02 41.72
C TRP A 83 -4.34 -20.65 40.94
N LEU A 84 -4.46 -19.89 39.84
CA LEU A 84 -3.30 -19.53 39.03
C LEU A 84 -2.28 -18.75 39.87
N ARG A 85 -2.74 -17.82 40.70
CA ARG A 85 -1.89 -17.09 41.64
C ARG A 85 -1.18 -17.99 42.62
N SER A 86 -1.87 -18.97 43.22
CA SER A 86 -1.24 -19.86 44.21
C SER A 86 -0.12 -20.74 43.64
N VAL A 87 -0.18 -21.09 42.35
CA VAL A 87 0.86 -21.90 41.66
C VAL A 87 1.91 -21.07 40.92
N MET A 88 1.61 -19.79 40.65
CA MET A 88 2.52 -18.84 40.02
C MET A 88 3.37 -18.08 41.05
N GLU A 89 2.84 -17.80 42.24
CA GLU A 89 3.53 -17.03 43.28
C GLU A 89 4.46 -17.92 44.15
N PRO A 90 5.66 -17.44 44.50
CA PRO A 90 6.24 -16.14 44.15
C PRO A 90 6.59 -16.03 42.66
N LEU A 91 6.33 -14.85 42.08
CA LEU A 91 6.56 -14.61 40.65
C LEU A 91 8.04 -14.83 40.29
N PRO A 92 8.34 -15.29 39.05
CA PRO A 92 9.71 -15.52 38.63
C PRO A 92 10.57 -14.25 38.71
N ALA A 93 11.79 -14.38 39.23
CA ALA A 93 12.69 -13.25 39.46
C ALA A 93 13.11 -12.51 38.16
N HIS A 94 13.03 -13.18 37.01
CA HIS A 94 13.33 -12.59 35.70
C HIS A 94 12.20 -11.73 35.13
N TRP A 95 11.02 -11.71 35.76
CA TRP A 95 9.93 -10.85 35.30
C TRP A 95 10.29 -9.38 35.49
N PRO A 96 10.22 -8.55 34.43
CA PRO A 96 10.49 -7.12 34.57
C PRO A 96 9.44 -6.47 35.47
N GLY A 97 9.81 -5.37 36.12
CA GLY A 97 8.94 -4.68 37.07
C GLY A 97 7.61 -4.22 36.48
N SER A 98 7.55 -3.94 35.17
CA SER A 98 6.30 -3.65 34.45
C SER A 98 5.34 -4.84 34.46
N MET A 99 5.82 -6.07 34.24
CA MET A 99 4.99 -7.28 34.25
C MET A 99 4.52 -7.63 35.66
N GLN A 100 5.34 -7.38 36.69
CA GLN A 100 4.91 -7.56 38.08
C GLN A 100 3.80 -6.58 38.47
N LYS A 101 3.92 -5.31 38.03
CA LYS A 101 2.85 -4.31 38.19
C LYS A 101 1.59 -4.70 37.44
N GLN A 102 1.73 -5.16 36.20
CA GLN A 102 0.60 -5.63 35.41
C GLN A 102 -0.10 -6.82 36.08
N TRP A 103 0.65 -7.78 36.63
CA TRP A 103 0.09 -8.89 37.41
C TRP A 103 -0.75 -8.42 38.60
N GLN A 104 -0.29 -7.39 39.32
CA GLN A 104 -1.05 -6.77 40.41
C GLN A 104 -2.29 -6.01 39.92
N GLN A 105 -2.22 -5.36 38.76
CA GLN A 105 -3.38 -4.69 38.14
C GLN A 105 -4.44 -5.70 37.72
N ILE A 106 -4.03 -6.81 37.10
CA ILE A 106 -4.92 -7.94 36.76
C ILE A 106 -5.59 -8.48 38.02
N ASP A 107 -4.81 -8.70 39.09
CA ASP A 107 -5.37 -9.16 40.37
C ASP A 107 -6.42 -8.22 40.92
N HIS A 108 -6.13 -6.91 40.88
CA HIS A 108 -7.05 -5.89 41.33
C HIS A 108 -8.33 -5.92 40.50
N ALA A 109 -8.24 -5.84 39.18
CA ALA A 109 -9.40 -5.83 38.27
C ALA A 109 -10.32 -7.03 38.50
N ILE A 110 -9.77 -8.25 38.56
CA ILE A 110 -10.56 -9.48 38.75
C ILE A 110 -11.17 -9.54 40.16
N SER A 111 -10.40 -9.17 41.19
CA SER A 111 -10.82 -9.32 42.58
C SER A 111 -11.84 -8.28 43.04
N THR A 112 -11.81 -7.06 42.46
CA THR A 112 -12.69 -5.96 42.85
C THR A 112 -13.90 -5.79 41.95
N SER A 113 -13.89 -6.36 40.74
CA SER A 113 -15.02 -6.26 39.82
C SER A 113 -16.32 -6.72 40.45
N THR A 114 -17.40 -5.97 40.22
CA THR A 114 -18.76 -6.33 40.64
C THR A 114 -19.56 -7.04 39.54
N ARG A 115 -18.97 -7.19 38.35
CA ARG A 115 -19.60 -7.85 37.19
C ARG A 115 -19.85 -9.32 37.46
N GLN A 116 -20.82 -9.89 36.75
CA GLN A 116 -21.27 -11.27 36.96
C GLN A 116 -20.71 -12.25 35.93
N TRP A 117 -20.33 -11.76 34.75
CA TRP A 117 -19.84 -12.57 33.64
C TRP A 117 -18.57 -12.00 33.04
N LEU A 118 -17.71 -12.89 32.54
CA LEU A 118 -16.56 -12.58 31.70
C LEU A 118 -16.84 -13.10 30.30
N LEU A 119 -16.61 -12.26 29.29
CA LEU A 119 -16.71 -12.57 27.88
C LEU A 119 -15.32 -12.51 27.24
N LEU A 120 -15.04 -13.48 26.39
CA LEU A 120 -13.98 -13.44 25.41
C LEU A 120 -14.62 -13.32 24.03
N ASP A 121 -14.46 -12.15 23.44
CA ASP A 121 -14.76 -11.94 22.03
C ASP A 121 -13.48 -12.18 21.21
N CYS A 122 -13.58 -13.07 20.25
CA CYS A 122 -12.49 -13.40 19.34
C CYS A 122 -12.99 -13.54 17.90
N ALA A 123 -14.14 -12.92 17.60
CA ALA A 123 -14.79 -13.06 16.31
C ALA A 123 -13.90 -12.55 15.17
N THR A 124 -13.23 -11.41 15.37
CA THR A 124 -12.34 -10.79 14.36
C THR A 124 -11.06 -11.58 14.08
N LEU A 125 -10.72 -12.59 14.90
CA LEU A 125 -9.63 -13.52 14.59
C LEU A 125 -10.00 -14.58 13.55
N CYS A 126 -11.29 -14.75 13.25
CA CYS A 126 -11.77 -15.69 12.26
C CYS A 126 -12.28 -14.94 11.03
N PRO A 127 -11.77 -15.22 9.82
CA PRO A 127 -12.20 -14.51 8.60
C PRO A 127 -13.55 -15.01 8.05
N HIS A 128 -14.21 -15.95 8.73
CA HIS A 128 -15.45 -16.58 8.28
C HIS A 128 -16.68 -15.93 8.93
N ASP A 129 -17.81 -15.92 8.22
CA ASP A 129 -19.08 -15.42 8.75
C ASP A 129 -19.62 -16.33 9.86
N PHE A 130 -20.43 -15.77 10.78
CA PHE A 130 -20.85 -16.47 12.00
C PHE A 130 -21.74 -17.69 11.74
N ASP A 131 -22.46 -17.73 10.62
CA ASP A 131 -23.30 -18.85 10.23
C ASP A 131 -22.55 -19.96 9.46
N GLU A 132 -21.26 -19.73 9.14
CA GLU A 132 -20.39 -20.73 8.53
C GLU A 132 -19.92 -21.79 9.53
N ALA A 133 -19.68 -23.00 9.03
CA ALA A 133 -19.23 -24.12 9.85
C ALA A 133 -17.80 -23.91 10.37
N GLU A 134 -16.98 -23.21 9.59
CA GLU A 134 -15.60 -22.84 9.85
C GLU A 134 -15.50 -21.93 11.07
N PHE A 135 -16.37 -20.92 11.19
CA PHE A 135 -16.42 -20.05 12.35
C PHE A 135 -16.85 -20.82 13.61
N THR A 136 -17.86 -21.67 13.49
CA THR A 136 -18.28 -22.56 14.60
C THR A 136 -17.14 -23.47 15.05
N ALA A 137 -16.38 -24.04 14.11
CA ALA A 137 -15.23 -24.89 14.41
C ALA A 137 -14.08 -24.10 15.09
N PHE A 138 -13.85 -22.87 14.67
CA PHE A 138 -12.90 -21.95 15.31
C PHE A 138 -13.28 -21.68 16.78
N LEU A 139 -14.53 -21.29 17.05
CA LEU A 139 -15.02 -21.06 18.41
C LEU A 139 -14.94 -22.31 19.31
N GLN A 140 -15.31 -23.48 18.76
CA GLN A 140 -15.15 -24.74 19.50
C GLN A 140 -13.68 -25.02 19.81
N THR A 141 -12.75 -24.71 18.91
CA THR A 141 -11.31 -24.88 19.15
C THR A 141 -10.84 -24.00 20.32
N GLN A 142 -11.29 -22.75 20.38
CA GLN A 142 -10.98 -21.86 21.52
C GLN A 142 -11.53 -22.41 22.84
N ARG A 143 -12.77 -22.91 22.82
CA ARG A 143 -13.40 -23.55 23.99
C ARG A 143 -12.66 -24.81 24.44
N GLU A 144 -12.30 -25.67 23.50
CA GLU A 144 -11.63 -26.95 23.75
C GLU A 144 -10.19 -26.77 24.23
N ARG A 145 -9.52 -25.66 23.89
CA ARG A 145 -8.21 -25.29 24.44
C ARG A 145 -8.21 -25.27 25.98
N CYS A 146 -9.33 -24.90 26.60
CA CYS A 146 -9.48 -24.88 28.06
C CYS A 146 -9.33 -26.27 28.71
N ARG A 147 -9.53 -27.37 27.97
CA ARG A 147 -9.34 -28.73 28.49
C ARG A 147 -7.88 -29.10 28.76
N GLN A 148 -6.94 -28.31 28.25
CA GLN A 148 -5.51 -28.58 28.39
C GLN A 148 -4.98 -28.37 29.83
N TRP A 149 -5.75 -27.75 30.71
CA TRP A 149 -5.37 -27.50 32.10
C TRP A 149 -6.53 -27.76 33.06
N ASN A 150 -6.17 -28.09 34.30
CA ASN A 150 -7.12 -28.33 35.39
C ASN A 150 -6.75 -27.44 36.59
N CYS A 151 -7.55 -26.41 36.83
CA CYS A 151 -7.32 -25.38 37.85
C CYS A 151 -7.64 -25.84 39.29
N SER A 152 -7.42 -27.11 39.60
CA SER A 152 -7.65 -27.70 40.92
C SER A 152 -6.48 -28.51 41.46
N GLY A 153 -5.40 -28.66 40.69
CA GLY A 153 -4.16 -29.29 41.14
C GLY A 153 -3.22 -28.28 41.82
N ASP A 154 -2.17 -28.77 42.46
CA ASP A 154 -1.18 -27.91 43.13
C ASP A 154 0.00 -27.50 42.21
N GLU A 155 -0.02 -27.94 40.95
CA GLU A 155 1.05 -27.72 39.98
C GLU A 155 0.54 -27.00 38.72
N LEU A 156 1.41 -26.17 38.14
CA LEU A 156 1.15 -25.50 36.87
C LEU A 156 1.35 -26.50 35.72
N ALA A 157 0.33 -26.69 34.89
CA ALA A 157 0.41 -27.57 33.73
C ALA A 157 1.52 -27.14 32.75
N ASP A 158 2.14 -28.11 32.06
CA ASP A 158 3.23 -27.86 31.10
C ASP A 158 2.85 -26.85 30.02
N SER A 159 1.61 -26.92 29.52
CA SER A 159 1.03 -26.00 28.55
C SER A 159 0.97 -24.54 29.03
N LEU A 160 0.98 -24.33 30.35
CA LEU A 160 0.93 -23.00 30.98
C LEU A 160 2.31 -22.50 31.44
N LEU A 161 3.38 -23.30 31.31
CA LEU A 161 4.74 -22.85 31.65
C LEU A 161 5.17 -21.63 30.83
N ALA A 162 4.60 -21.44 29.63
CA ALA A 162 4.84 -20.28 28.80
C ALA A 162 4.47 -18.95 29.51
N LEU A 163 3.46 -18.94 30.39
CA LEU A 163 3.14 -17.77 31.23
C LEU A 163 4.32 -17.36 32.13
N LYS A 164 5.07 -18.32 32.67
CA LYS A 164 6.28 -18.04 33.48
C LYS A 164 7.45 -17.59 32.62
N GLN A 165 7.62 -18.17 31.44
CA GLN A 165 8.78 -17.95 30.57
C GLN A 165 8.69 -16.61 29.82
N ALA A 166 7.54 -16.30 29.23
CA ALA A 166 7.32 -15.12 28.37
C ALA A 166 5.97 -14.44 28.70
N PRO A 167 5.81 -13.87 29.91
CA PRO A 167 4.55 -13.28 30.35
C PRO A 167 4.01 -12.21 29.40
N GLN A 168 4.89 -11.40 28.81
CA GLN A 168 4.52 -10.31 27.92
C GLN A 168 3.65 -10.78 26.73
N SER A 169 3.85 -12.01 26.23
CA SER A 169 3.12 -12.54 25.07
C SER A 169 1.82 -13.26 25.43
N HIS A 170 1.50 -13.38 26.73
CA HIS A 170 0.46 -14.30 27.19
C HIS A 170 -0.51 -13.71 28.21
N LEU A 171 -0.21 -12.52 28.76
CA LEU A 171 -1.10 -11.83 29.69
C LEU A 171 -2.14 -10.94 28.98
N GLY A 172 -1.90 -10.46 27.76
CA GLY A 172 -2.75 -9.46 27.11
C GLY A 172 -2.35 -8.02 27.47
N TRP A 173 -2.92 -7.01 26.80
CA TRP A 173 -2.81 -5.61 27.22
C TRP A 173 -4.04 -5.25 28.06
N TRP A 174 -3.86 -4.90 29.33
CA TRP A 174 -4.96 -4.65 30.28
C TRP A 174 -5.14 -3.15 30.51
N SER A 175 -6.34 -2.64 30.22
CA SER A 175 -6.70 -1.22 30.37
C SER A 175 -8.22 -1.08 30.27
N ASP A 176 -8.81 -0.21 31.11
CA ASP A 176 -10.25 0.09 31.03
C ASP A 176 -10.63 0.78 29.71
N ALA A 177 -9.67 1.43 29.06
CA ALA A 177 -9.84 2.12 27.78
C ALA A 177 -10.13 1.15 26.61
N VAL A 178 -9.92 -0.15 26.83
CA VAL A 178 -10.24 -1.22 25.88
C VAL A 178 -11.71 -1.25 25.50
N ILE A 179 -12.60 -0.70 26.34
CA ILE A 179 -14.03 -0.60 26.03
C ILE A 179 -14.29 0.11 24.69
N ALA A 180 -13.41 1.01 24.25
CA ALA A 180 -13.51 1.67 22.94
C ALA A 180 -13.57 0.70 21.75
N ARG A 181 -13.00 -0.53 21.86
CA ARG A 181 -13.05 -1.56 20.81
C ARG A 181 -14.44 -2.16 20.56
N THR A 182 -15.43 -1.89 21.44
CA THR A 182 -16.79 -2.35 21.21
C THR A 182 -17.54 -1.50 20.18
N GLU A 183 -16.96 -0.38 19.77
CA GLU A 183 -17.44 0.48 18.68
C GLU A 183 -16.49 0.45 17.49
N VAL A 184 -16.96 1.00 16.37
CA VAL A 184 -16.12 1.21 15.19
C VAL A 184 -15.12 2.30 15.54
N ILE A 185 -13.83 1.98 15.44
CA ILE A 185 -12.76 2.94 15.63
C ILE A 185 -12.40 3.50 14.26
N GLU A 186 -12.62 4.80 14.08
CA GLU A 186 -12.30 5.52 12.86
C GLU A 186 -11.18 6.54 13.13
N GLN A 187 -10.58 7.03 12.06
CA GLN A 187 -9.64 8.13 12.16
C GLN A 187 -10.40 9.41 12.56
N GLU A 188 -10.06 9.96 13.72
CA GLU A 188 -10.59 11.23 14.22
C GLU A 188 -9.67 12.39 13.79
N SER A 189 -10.26 13.60 13.74
CA SER A 189 -9.49 14.84 13.56
C SER A 189 -8.53 15.06 14.72
N GLU A 190 -7.38 15.70 14.47
CA GLU A 190 -6.43 16.09 15.52
C GLU A 190 -7.08 17.01 16.59
N GLU A 191 -8.17 17.71 16.24
CA GLU A 191 -8.94 18.56 17.16
C GLU A 191 -9.71 17.76 18.21
N ASP A 192 -10.11 16.53 17.88
CA ASP A 192 -10.87 15.64 18.75
C ASP A 192 -9.97 14.72 19.59
N TRP A 193 -8.65 14.80 19.38
CA TRP A 193 -7.70 13.98 20.11
C TRP A 193 -7.75 14.23 21.62
N PRO A 194 -7.55 13.17 22.43
CA PRO A 194 -7.35 13.34 23.86
C PRO A 194 -6.21 14.33 24.15
N ALA A 195 -6.40 15.21 25.13
CA ALA A 195 -5.42 16.26 25.45
C ALA A 195 -3.98 15.72 25.67
N TRP A 196 -3.84 14.54 26.28
CA TRP A 196 -2.51 13.94 26.50
C TRP A 196 -1.78 13.59 25.19
N LEU A 197 -2.52 13.34 24.11
CA LEU A 197 -1.99 13.08 22.78
C LEU A 197 -1.73 14.40 22.05
N ALA A 198 -2.74 15.27 21.95
CA ALA A 198 -2.67 16.56 21.25
C ALA A 198 -1.59 17.52 21.81
N ASP A 199 -1.41 17.55 23.13
CA ASP A 199 -0.46 18.45 23.82
C ASP A 199 1.01 18.07 23.58
N HIS A 200 1.27 16.84 23.12
CA HIS A 200 2.63 16.27 23.10
C HIS A 200 3.03 15.71 21.74
N TYR A 201 2.06 15.41 20.89
CA TYR A 201 2.25 14.76 19.61
C TYR A 201 1.43 15.46 18.52
N GLU A 202 1.81 15.19 17.28
CA GLU A 202 1.12 15.59 16.05
C GLU A 202 1.20 14.43 15.06
N LEU A 203 0.33 14.42 14.05
CA LEU A 203 0.39 13.42 12.99
C LEU A 203 1.75 13.45 12.28
N ARG A 204 2.23 12.27 11.89
CA ARG A 204 3.50 12.14 11.16
C ARG A 204 3.43 12.81 9.78
N HIS A 205 2.31 12.63 9.11
CA HIS A 205 1.90 13.26 7.85
C HIS A 205 0.37 13.29 7.84
N HIS A 206 -0.25 14.07 6.95
CA HIS A 206 -1.70 14.09 6.82
C HIS A 206 -2.24 12.68 6.54
N GLY A 207 -3.32 12.27 7.21
CA GLY A 207 -3.90 10.94 7.01
C GLY A 207 -3.06 9.78 7.55
N ALA A 208 -2.09 10.04 8.43
CA ALA A 208 -1.18 9.03 8.98
C ALA A 208 -1.87 8.04 9.93
N TRP A 209 -2.68 7.16 9.37
CA TRP A 209 -3.51 6.14 10.01
C TRP A 209 -3.19 4.74 9.47
N ASP A 210 -3.17 3.75 10.36
CA ASP A 210 -2.98 2.34 10.01
C ASP A 210 -4.27 1.55 10.24
N GLU A 211 -4.89 1.07 9.17
CA GLU A 211 -6.12 0.26 9.21
C GLU A 211 -5.92 -1.13 9.83
N ALA A 212 -4.72 -1.70 9.73
CA ALA A 212 -4.42 -3.04 10.22
C ALA A 212 -4.34 -3.10 11.75
N THR A 213 -4.10 -1.97 12.40
CA THR A 213 -3.98 -1.85 13.86
C THR A 213 -4.93 -0.81 14.46
N GLU A 214 -5.62 -0.03 13.63
CA GLU A 214 -6.42 1.14 13.99
C GLU A 214 -5.61 2.09 14.89
N SER A 215 -4.47 2.56 14.36
CA SER A 215 -3.55 3.41 15.10
C SER A 215 -3.01 4.57 14.27
N TYR A 216 -2.76 5.70 14.93
CA TYR A 216 -2.10 6.85 14.34
C TYR A 216 -0.58 6.66 14.30
N TYR A 217 0.05 7.06 13.20
CA TYR A 217 1.48 7.36 13.19
C TYR A 217 1.69 8.80 13.65
N VAL A 218 2.34 8.95 14.80
CA VAL A 218 2.55 10.25 15.43
C VAL A 218 4.03 10.56 15.59
N MET A 219 4.35 11.85 15.60
CA MET A 219 5.66 12.36 16.00
C MET A 219 5.53 13.27 17.22
N PRO A 220 6.54 13.30 18.12
CA PRO A 220 6.52 14.18 19.26
C PRO A 220 6.81 15.62 18.82
N ARG A 221 6.04 16.59 19.35
CA ARG A 221 6.25 18.02 19.09
C ARG A 221 7.63 18.49 19.54
N LEU A 222 8.14 17.91 20.63
CA LEU A 222 9.51 18.12 21.11
C LEU A 222 10.30 16.82 21.03
N HIS A 223 11.51 16.89 20.46
CA HIS A 223 12.36 15.72 20.31
C HIS A 223 12.65 15.06 21.69
N PRO A 224 12.38 13.75 21.89
CA PRO A 224 12.41 13.11 23.21
C PRO A 224 13.75 13.17 23.96
N ARG A 225 14.87 13.40 23.24
CA ARG A 225 16.20 13.49 23.84
C ARG A 225 16.72 14.91 24.01
N SER A 226 16.42 15.80 23.07
CA SER A 226 16.95 17.18 23.07
C SER A 226 15.95 18.20 23.62
N GLY A 227 14.66 17.88 23.62
CA GLY A 227 13.59 18.80 24.02
C GLY A 227 13.41 19.98 23.05
N LEU A 228 13.90 19.85 21.81
CA LEU A 228 13.83 20.87 20.78
C LEU A 228 12.77 20.51 19.75
N GLU A 229 12.17 21.54 19.14
CA GLU A 229 11.31 21.43 17.97
C GLU A 229 12.16 21.09 16.72
N PRO A 230 11.59 20.42 15.71
CA PRO A 230 12.25 20.22 14.43
C PRO A 230 12.49 21.56 13.73
N GLN A 231 13.67 21.73 13.11
CA GLN A 231 14.06 22.98 12.46
C GLN A 231 13.64 23.05 10.98
N ASN A 232 13.43 21.90 10.33
CA ASN A 232 13.03 21.79 8.93
C ASN A 232 12.44 20.39 8.64
N ASP A 233 11.85 20.22 7.46
CA ASP A 233 11.15 18.99 7.07
C ASP A 233 12.07 17.78 6.91
N ALA A 234 13.31 17.97 6.43
CA ALA A 234 14.29 16.89 6.35
C ALA A 234 14.67 16.34 7.75
N GLU A 235 14.64 17.20 8.77
CA GLU A 235 14.76 16.78 10.16
C GLU A 235 13.54 15.98 10.61
N ARG A 236 12.32 16.40 10.21
CA ARG A 236 11.08 15.68 10.52
C ARG A 236 11.16 14.24 10.03
N ASP A 237 11.70 13.97 8.85
CA ASP A 237 11.84 12.59 8.34
C ASP A 237 12.68 11.66 9.23
N HIS A 238 13.59 12.21 10.02
CA HIS A 238 14.42 11.45 10.94
C HIS A 238 13.94 11.53 12.40
N TRP A 239 12.83 12.23 12.66
CA TRP A 239 12.24 12.35 14.00
C TRP A 239 11.72 11.01 14.51
N PRO A 240 11.73 10.80 15.85
CA PRO A 240 11.20 9.57 16.40
C PRO A 240 9.70 9.40 16.13
N VAL A 241 9.31 8.27 15.56
CA VAL A 241 7.93 7.92 15.24
C VAL A 241 7.31 7.05 16.34
N GLY A 242 6.01 7.23 16.54
CA GLY A 242 5.18 6.40 17.40
C GLY A 242 3.97 5.87 16.67
N MET A 243 3.45 4.74 17.14
CA MET A 243 2.17 4.18 16.72
C MET A 243 1.28 3.96 17.94
N VAL A 244 0.11 4.60 17.94
CA VAL A 244 -0.79 4.65 19.09
C VAL A 244 -2.26 4.60 18.67
N THR A 245 -3.06 3.79 19.35
CA THR A 245 -4.51 3.76 19.13
C THR A 245 -5.16 5.03 19.73
N PRO A 246 -6.35 5.44 19.26
CA PRO A 246 -7.04 6.63 19.79
C PRO A 246 -7.25 6.60 21.32
N TYR A 247 -7.50 5.42 21.87
CA TYR A 247 -7.67 5.21 23.32
C TYR A 247 -6.35 4.98 24.09
N GLY A 248 -5.18 5.20 23.45
CA GLY A 248 -3.89 5.34 24.12
C GLY A 248 -3.03 4.08 24.25
N ARG A 249 -3.29 3.01 23.48
CA ARG A 249 -2.40 1.85 23.41
C ARG A 249 -1.23 2.12 22.47
N TRP A 250 -0.03 2.16 23.02
CA TRP A 250 1.20 2.26 22.24
C TRP A 250 1.67 0.90 21.70
N LEU A 251 1.87 0.81 20.39
CA LEU A 251 2.53 -0.32 19.71
C LEU A 251 4.02 -0.04 19.47
N GLN A 252 4.33 1.23 19.19
CA GLN A 252 5.69 1.76 19.08
C GLN A 252 5.73 3.11 19.78
N ARG A 253 6.59 3.28 20.80
CA ARG A 253 6.71 4.58 21.47
C ARG A 253 7.80 5.45 20.84
N PRO A 254 7.57 6.76 20.62
CA PRO A 254 8.60 7.66 20.12
C PRO A 254 9.88 7.68 20.97
N VAL A 255 9.76 7.51 22.29
CA VAL A 255 10.91 7.46 23.21
C VAL A 255 11.86 6.30 22.93
N GLU A 256 11.42 5.26 22.21
CA GLU A 256 12.29 4.17 21.79
C GLU A 256 13.27 4.61 20.67
N GLY A 257 12.97 5.70 19.97
CA GLY A 257 13.88 6.39 19.04
C GLY A 257 13.95 5.81 17.63
N ALA A 258 12.94 5.04 17.21
CA ALA A 258 12.78 4.61 15.81
C ALA A 258 12.40 5.82 14.95
N SER A 259 13.01 6.00 13.79
CA SER A 259 12.64 7.06 12.84
C SER A 259 11.53 6.64 11.87
N MET A 260 11.34 5.34 11.71
CA MET A 260 10.31 4.78 10.85
C MET A 260 9.74 3.50 11.47
N ALA A 261 8.43 3.34 11.35
CA ALA A 261 7.68 2.18 11.81
C ALA A 261 6.48 2.02 10.88
N PHE A 262 6.19 0.81 10.44
CA PHE A 262 5.06 0.53 9.54
C PHE A 262 4.63 -0.94 9.63
N VAL A 263 3.35 -1.20 9.39
CA VAL A 263 2.84 -2.56 9.31
C VAL A 263 3.23 -3.20 7.97
N SER A 264 3.75 -4.42 8.02
CA SER A 264 4.14 -5.20 6.85
C SER A 264 4.15 -6.69 7.20
N GLY A 265 3.66 -7.55 6.29
CA GLY A 265 3.66 -9.01 6.49
C GLY A 265 3.02 -9.45 7.81
N GLY A 266 1.96 -8.79 8.27
CA GLY A 266 1.30 -9.07 9.55
C GLY A 266 2.13 -8.73 10.81
N HIS A 267 3.16 -7.90 10.68
CA HIS A 267 4.07 -7.49 11.74
C HIS A 267 4.30 -5.98 11.71
N LEU A 268 4.96 -5.46 12.74
CA LEU A 268 5.43 -4.08 12.81
C LEU A 268 6.94 -4.02 12.54
N SER A 269 7.31 -3.49 11.39
CA SER A 269 8.71 -3.27 10.99
C SER A 269 9.19 -1.94 11.57
N VAL A 270 10.32 -1.93 12.28
CA VAL A 270 10.82 -0.77 13.03
C VAL A 270 12.26 -0.46 12.65
N HIS A 271 12.50 0.77 12.21
CA HIS A 271 13.76 1.25 11.67
C HIS A 271 14.28 2.43 12.49
N TYR A 272 15.59 2.47 12.69
CA TYR A 272 16.29 3.52 13.42
C TYR A 272 17.20 4.30 12.46
N PRO A 273 17.47 5.59 12.74
CA PRO A 273 18.34 6.41 11.91
C PRO A 273 19.68 5.73 11.61
N GLU A 274 20.15 5.86 10.37
CA GLU A 274 21.47 5.39 9.99
C GLU A 274 22.56 6.10 10.79
N THR A 275 23.56 5.34 11.22
CA THR A 275 24.76 5.88 11.83
C THR A 275 25.78 6.33 10.80
N THR A 276 25.75 5.74 9.61
CA THR A 276 26.64 6.04 8.49
C THR A 276 25.83 5.89 7.20
N PRO A 277 25.77 6.92 6.35
CA PRO A 277 25.00 6.88 5.11
C PRO A 277 25.35 5.65 4.26
N GLY A 278 24.32 4.89 3.88
CA GLY A 278 24.44 3.70 3.01
C GLY A 278 24.80 2.40 3.74
N GLU A 279 24.98 2.42 5.07
CA GLU A 279 25.17 1.20 5.88
C GLU A 279 23.87 0.38 6.00
N GLY A 280 22.72 1.02 5.80
CA GLY A 280 21.40 0.49 6.11
C GLY A 280 20.97 0.88 7.53
N ALA A 281 19.68 1.16 7.67
CA ALA A 281 19.04 1.48 8.93
C ALA A 281 19.16 0.30 9.88
N ARG A 282 19.52 0.55 11.15
CA ARG A 282 19.37 -0.50 12.17
C ARG A 282 17.88 -0.79 12.29
N SER A 283 17.49 -2.05 12.30
CA SER A 283 16.08 -2.41 12.19
C SER A 283 15.71 -3.63 13.04
N GLY A 284 14.43 -3.77 13.36
CA GLY A 284 13.87 -4.96 13.99
C GLY A 284 12.40 -5.16 13.63
N ILE A 285 11.83 -6.27 14.07
CA ILE A 285 10.45 -6.66 13.78
C ILE A 285 9.74 -6.96 15.09
N LYS A 286 8.62 -6.29 15.32
CA LYS A 286 7.68 -6.57 16.40
C LYS A 286 6.46 -7.30 15.84
N ASP A 287 5.77 -8.06 16.68
CA ASP A 287 4.38 -8.42 16.38
C ASP A 287 3.47 -7.18 16.52
N LEU A 288 2.21 -7.32 16.09
CA LEU A 288 1.22 -6.23 16.19
C LEU A 288 0.86 -5.87 17.65
N ASN A 289 1.38 -6.59 18.64
CA ASN A 289 1.23 -6.24 20.06
C ASN A 289 2.42 -5.44 20.61
N GLY A 290 3.38 -5.08 19.75
CA GLY A 290 4.56 -4.31 20.11
C GLY A 290 5.70 -5.15 20.72
N ILE A 291 5.63 -6.48 20.64
CA ILE A 291 6.66 -7.38 21.20
C ILE A 291 7.67 -7.75 20.13
N TRP A 292 8.95 -7.58 20.44
CA TRP A 292 10.05 -7.95 19.55
C TRP A 292 10.04 -9.44 19.21
N GLN A 293 9.86 -9.75 17.93
CA GLN A 293 10.17 -11.06 17.33
C GLN A 293 11.62 -11.09 16.84
N VAL A 294 12.11 -9.94 16.34
CA VAL A 294 13.50 -9.73 15.92
C VAL A 294 13.98 -8.42 16.54
N ALA A 295 14.81 -8.52 17.57
CA ALA A 295 15.33 -7.33 18.24
C ALA A 295 16.38 -6.62 17.36
N PRO A 296 16.44 -5.28 17.37
CA PRO A 296 17.47 -4.52 16.64
C PRO A 296 18.91 -4.84 17.06
N SER A 297 19.09 -5.40 18.25
CA SER A 297 20.38 -5.87 18.76
C SER A 297 20.93 -7.10 18.03
N LEU A 298 20.12 -7.79 17.23
CA LEU A 298 20.56 -8.91 16.40
C LEU A 298 21.36 -8.46 15.16
N GLY A 299 21.34 -7.16 14.84
CA GLY A 299 22.24 -6.56 13.85
C GLY A 299 21.78 -6.63 12.40
N TYR A 300 20.54 -7.06 12.13
CA TYR A 300 19.96 -6.97 10.79
C TYR A 300 19.69 -5.50 10.43
N ARG A 301 20.00 -5.14 9.18
CA ARG A 301 19.80 -3.81 8.61
C ARG A 301 18.68 -3.84 7.58
N ASP A 302 17.95 -2.74 7.44
CA ASP A 302 16.83 -2.57 6.50
C ASP A 302 15.84 -3.74 6.57
N ALA A 303 15.59 -4.28 7.76
CA ALA A 303 14.78 -5.46 7.98
C ALA A 303 13.29 -5.10 7.98
N TYR A 304 12.51 -5.86 7.21
CA TYR A 304 11.06 -5.76 7.19
C TYR A 304 10.42 -7.14 7.00
N ALA A 305 9.22 -7.33 7.52
CA ALA A 305 8.45 -8.55 7.30
C ALA A 305 7.81 -8.54 5.91
N VAL A 306 8.05 -9.59 5.13
CA VAL A 306 7.42 -9.79 3.81
C VAL A 306 6.08 -10.52 4.00
N THR A 307 6.08 -11.52 4.87
CA THR A 307 4.90 -12.29 5.28
C THR A 307 4.99 -12.56 6.78
N PRO A 308 3.96 -13.15 7.41
CA PRO A 308 4.06 -13.54 8.82
C PRO A 308 5.17 -14.56 9.12
N GLN A 309 5.72 -15.22 8.09
CA GLN A 309 6.67 -16.33 8.20
C GLN A 309 8.05 -15.98 7.64
N VAL A 310 8.22 -14.81 7.04
CA VAL A 310 9.42 -14.43 6.30
C VAL A 310 9.73 -12.95 6.45
N MET A 311 11.00 -12.64 6.67
CA MET A 311 11.52 -11.28 6.62
C MET A 311 12.58 -11.12 5.53
N ALA A 312 12.68 -9.91 5.00
CA ALA A 312 13.79 -9.46 4.18
C ALA A 312 14.72 -8.57 5.02
N CYS A 313 16.00 -8.52 4.68
CA CYS A 313 16.97 -7.61 5.27
C CYS A 313 18.15 -7.39 4.32
N ARG A 314 18.93 -6.32 4.50
CA ARG A 314 20.14 -6.07 3.70
C ARG A 314 21.12 -7.24 3.73
N SER A 315 21.65 -7.63 2.58
CA SER A 315 22.64 -8.70 2.46
C SER A 315 24.04 -8.21 2.87
N PRO A 316 24.73 -8.89 3.79
CA PRO A 316 26.06 -8.46 4.22
C PRO A 316 27.07 -8.47 3.07
N GLY A 317 27.66 -7.30 2.76
CA GLY A 317 28.73 -7.16 1.78
C GLY A 317 28.29 -7.19 0.32
N GLN A 318 26.99 -7.08 0.03
CA GLN A 318 26.44 -6.94 -1.32
C GLN A 318 25.61 -5.67 -1.38
N GLU A 319 26.06 -4.70 -2.17
CA GLU A 319 25.38 -3.41 -2.35
C GLU A 319 24.03 -3.62 -3.04
N ASN A 320 22.98 -2.96 -2.52
CA ASN A 320 21.61 -3.01 -3.02
C ASN A 320 21.00 -4.42 -3.15
N MET A 321 21.47 -5.37 -2.33
CA MET A 321 20.96 -6.75 -2.30
C MET A 321 20.37 -7.08 -0.94
N GLN A 322 19.41 -8.00 -0.94
CA GLN A 322 18.67 -8.44 0.24
C GLN A 322 18.83 -9.95 0.49
N ASP A 323 18.71 -10.34 1.75
CA ASP A 323 18.57 -11.72 2.22
C ASP A 323 17.11 -11.96 2.61
N LEU A 324 16.57 -13.13 2.27
CA LEU A 324 15.27 -13.60 2.73
C LEU A 324 15.48 -14.64 3.85
N ARG A 325 14.80 -14.46 4.98
CA ARG A 325 14.96 -15.29 6.19
C ARG A 325 13.62 -15.70 6.77
N SER A 326 13.57 -16.90 7.37
CA SER A 326 12.37 -17.34 8.09
C SER A 326 12.09 -16.44 9.30
N LEU A 327 10.84 -16.21 9.65
CA LEU A 327 10.39 -15.49 10.83
C LEU A 327 9.52 -16.44 11.69
N PRO A 328 9.70 -16.49 13.03
CA PRO A 328 10.74 -15.81 13.82
C PRO A 328 12.08 -16.55 13.85
N GLY A 329 12.24 -17.68 13.14
CA GLY A 329 13.41 -18.57 13.28
C GLY A 329 14.75 -18.04 12.72
N LEU A 330 14.72 -17.02 11.88
CA LEU A 330 15.87 -16.32 11.25
C LEU A 330 16.83 -17.17 10.40
N ALA A 331 16.44 -18.41 10.07
CA ALA A 331 17.16 -19.24 9.12
C ALA A 331 17.22 -18.54 7.75
N LEU A 332 18.43 -18.48 7.17
CA LEU A 332 18.63 -17.94 5.82
C LEU A 332 17.97 -18.86 4.79
N LEU A 333 17.03 -18.32 4.03
CA LEU A 333 16.31 -19.03 2.97
C LEU A 333 16.96 -18.74 1.61
N HIS A 334 17.14 -17.45 1.31
CA HIS A 334 17.77 -16.97 0.08
C HIS A 334 18.67 -15.77 0.38
N GLN A 335 19.74 -15.63 -0.41
CA GLN A 335 20.72 -14.54 -0.29
C GLN A 335 20.95 -13.91 -1.66
N GLY A 336 21.24 -12.61 -1.67
CA GLY A 336 21.64 -11.87 -2.86
C GLY A 336 20.46 -11.63 -3.79
N LEU A 337 19.34 -11.19 -3.21
CA LEU A 337 18.12 -10.86 -3.95
C LEU A 337 18.11 -9.37 -4.31
N SER A 338 17.91 -9.05 -5.58
CA SER A 338 17.84 -7.67 -6.07
C SER A 338 16.45 -7.06 -5.90
N SER A 339 15.41 -7.89 -5.92
CA SER A 339 14.03 -7.48 -5.68
C SER A 339 13.26 -8.58 -4.95
N ILE A 340 12.28 -8.16 -4.15
CA ILE A 340 11.34 -9.02 -3.42
C ILE A 340 9.99 -8.31 -3.49
N ASP A 341 9.00 -9.01 -4.02
CA ASP A 341 7.62 -8.54 -4.14
C ASP A 341 6.67 -9.62 -3.60
N TYR A 342 5.62 -9.22 -2.90
CA TYR A 342 4.63 -10.11 -2.33
C TYR A 342 3.23 -9.54 -2.55
N ASN A 343 2.39 -10.30 -3.23
CA ASN A 343 1.03 -9.86 -3.59
C ASN A 343 -0.01 -10.63 -2.78
N GLU A 344 -0.38 -10.09 -1.61
CA GLU A 344 -1.36 -10.69 -0.71
C GLU A 344 -2.77 -10.71 -1.31
N GLU A 345 -3.13 -9.73 -2.14
CA GLU A 345 -4.48 -9.58 -2.67
C GLU A 345 -4.80 -10.53 -3.84
N GLN A 346 -3.78 -10.98 -4.57
CA GLN A 346 -3.94 -11.82 -5.76
C GLN A 346 -3.72 -13.30 -5.48
N ASP A 347 -2.50 -13.67 -5.07
CA ASP A 347 -2.06 -15.07 -5.06
C ASP A 347 -1.16 -15.50 -3.90
N GLU A 348 -0.82 -14.58 -3.00
CA GLU A 348 -0.03 -14.85 -1.79
C GLU A 348 1.33 -15.51 -2.09
N PHE A 349 1.92 -15.21 -3.25
CA PHE A 349 3.27 -15.65 -3.61
C PHE A 349 4.30 -14.53 -3.55
N ILE A 350 5.52 -14.92 -3.18
CA ILE A 350 6.68 -14.03 -3.19
C ILE A 350 7.41 -14.20 -4.51
N ARG A 351 7.53 -13.11 -5.26
CA ARG A 351 8.36 -13.00 -6.47
C ARG A 351 9.67 -12.36 -6.09
N ALA A 352 10.78 -13.03 -6.36
CA ALA A 352 12.09 -12.48 -6.04
C ALA A 352 13.08 -12.71 -7.17
N GLU A 353 14.00 -11.77 -7.34
CA GLU A 353 15.06 -11.87 -8.33
C GLU A 353 16.40 -12.14 -7.65
N LYS A 354 17.13 -13.15 -8.12
CA LYS A 354 18.44 -13.52 -7.56
C LYS A 354 19.58 -13.17 -8.51
N GLY A 355 20.56 -12.41 -8.00
CA GLY A 355 21.71 -11.93 -8.77
C GLY A 355 21.56 -10.47 -9.21
N PRO A 356 22.54 -9.92 -9.94
CA PRO A 356 22.50 -8.53 -10.38
C PRO A 356 21.35 -8.27 -11.36
N TYR A 357 20.82 -7.05 -11.33
CA TYR A 357 19.77 -6.59 -12.22
C TYR A 357 20.12 -6.86 -13.70
N GLY A 358 19.12 -7.29 -14.49
CA GLY A 358 19.29 -7.64 -15.91
C GLY A 358 19.85 -9.03 -16.21
N HIS A 359 20.57 -9.65 -15.26
CA HIS A 359 21.05 -11.04 -15.32
C HIS A 359 20.49 -11.91 -14.19
N SER A 360 19.44 -11.43 -13.53
CA SER A 360 18.81 -12.07 -12.40
C SER A 360 18.06 -13.34 -12.81
N ARG A 361 18.00 -14.30 -11.89
CA ARG A 361 17.16 -15.49 -12.00
C ARG A 361 15.88 -15.27 -11.22
N GLN A 362 14.73 -15.47 -11.85
CA GLN A 362 13.44 -15.44 -11.16
C GLN A 362 13.32 -16.57 -10.14
N LEU A 363 12.83 -16.21 -8.97
CA LEU A 363 12.32 -17.09 -7.93
C LEU A 363 10.83 -16.83 -7.75
N LEU A 364 10.08 -17.91 -7.60
CA LEU A 364 8.69 -17.86 -7.20
C LEU A 364 8.55 -18.73 -5.95
N LEU A 365 8.20 -18.11 -4.84
CA LEU A 365 8.21 -18.71 -3.52
C LEU A 365 6.81 -18.65 -2.92
N LYS A 366 6.50 -19.62 -2.06
CA LYS A 366 5.32 -19.58 -1.19
C LYS A 366 5.52 -18.53 -0.09
N ALA A 367 4.46 -18.23 0.66
CA ALA A 367 4.52 -17.31 1.79
C ALA A 367 5.54 -17.70 2.89
N ASP A 368 5.95 -18.98 2.96
CA ASP A 368 7.01 -19.49 3.86
C ASP A 368 8.44 -19.29 3.30
N GLY A 369 8.58 -18.71 2.11
CA GLY A 369 9.84 -18.44 1.42
C GLY A 369 10.45 -19.67 0.73
N LEU A 370 9.77 -20.82 0.76
CA LEU A 370 10.20 -22.02 0.01
C LEU A 370 9.75 -21.93 -1.45
N PRO A 371 10.57 -22.42 -2.41
CA PRO A 371 10.20 -22.41 -3.83
C PRO A 371 8.88 -23.13 -4.10
N LEU A 372 8.03 -22.52 -4.92
CA LEU A 372 6.81 -23.16 -5.42
C LEU A 372 7.15 -24.24 -6.45
N PHE A 373 8.05 -23.90 -7.39
CA PHE A 373 8.69 -24.80 -8.36
C PHE A 373 9.99 -24.18 -8.87
N ASP A 374 10.72 -24.86 -9.75
CA ASP A 374 11.92 -24.30 -10.38
C ASP A 374 11.56 -23.29 -11.49
N ALA A 375 11.55 -22.00 -11.14
CA ALA A 375 11.24 -20.91 -12.04
C ALA A 375 12.46 -20.42 -12.87
N SER A 376 13.62 -21.09 -12.80
CA SER A 376 14.88 -20.58 -13.37
C SER A 376 14.88 -20.27 -14.85
N ARG A 377 14.00 -20.95 -15.59
CA ARG A 377 13.87 -20.81 -17.04
C ARG A 377 13.10 -19.55 -17.43
N TYR A 378 12.36 -18.96 -16.50
CA TYR A 378 11.55 -17.78 -16.72
C TYR A 378 12.33 -16.55 -16.30
N TRP A 379 12.21 -15.52 -17.11
CA TRP A 379 12.66 -14.19 -16.75
C TRP A 379 11.67 -13.54 -15.77
N HIS A 380 10.36 -13.77 -15.97
CA HIS A 380 9.31 -13.25 -15.09
C HIS A 380 8.09 -14.18 -15.07
N VAL A 381 7.36 -14.19 -13.96
CA VAL A 381 6.09 -14.92 -13.79
C VAL A 381 5.08 -13.99 -13.11
N ASN A 382 3.98 -13.75 -13.81
CA ASN A 382 2.87 -12.90 -13.36
C ASN A 382 2.07 -13.52 -12.20
N ASP A 383 1.07 -12.79 -11.72
CA ASP A 383 0.09 -13.28 -10.74
C ASP A 383 -0.69 -14.50 -11.25
N PHE A 384 -0.95 -15.44 -10.35
CA PHE A 384 -1.80 -16.60 -10.59
C PHE A 384 -3.25 -16.22 -10.37
N ASN A 385 -4.10 -16.55 -11.33
CA ASN A 385 -5.54 -16.39 -11.13
C ASN A 385 -6.04 -17.39 -10.08
N ALA A 386 -6.56 -16.91 -8.94
CA ALA A 386 -7.07 -17.74 -7.85
C ALA A 386 -8.07 -18.84 -8.29
N LYS A 387 -8.89 -18.59 -9.34
CA LYS A 387 -9.91 -19.55 -9.82
C LYS A 387 -9.36 -20.61 -10.78
N SER A 388 -8.45 -20.22 -11.68
CA SER A 388 -7.93 -21.11 -12.73
C SER A 388 -6.54 -21.68 -12.44
N GLY A 389 -5.80 -21.08 -11.50
CA GLY A 389 -4.43 -21.45 -11.17
C GLY A 389 -3.45 -21.23 -12.32
N LEU A 390 -3.73 -20.27 -13.21
CA LEU A 390 -2.92 -19.97 -14.39
C LEU A 390 -2.23 -18.61 -14.24
N ALA A 391 -0.99 -18.53 -14.72
CA ALA A 391 -0.20 -17.30 -14.80
C ALA A 391 0.46 -17.17 -16.18
N VAL A 392 0.75 -15.94 -16.59
CA VAL A 392 1.62 -15.69 -17.74
C VAL A 392 3.07 -15.81 -17.29
N ALA A 393 3.89 -16.48 -18.10
CA ALA A 393 5.31 -16.62 -17.88
C ALA A 393 6.11 -16.15 -19.09
N CYS A 394 7.20 -15.43 -18.82
CA CYS A 394 7.99 -14.75 -19.83
C CYS A 394 9.40 -15.34 -19.87
N ILE A 395 9.97 -15.46 -21.07
CA ILE A 395 11.38 -15.78 -21.29
C ILE A 395 12.03 -14.69 -22.13
N ARG A 396 13.33 -14.46 -21.93
CA ARG A 396 14.15 -13.66 -22.83
C ARG A 396 14.79 -14.58 -23.87
N ALA A 397 14.47 -14.37 -25.14
CA ALA A 397 15.07 -15.08 -26.26
C ALA A 397 16.03 -14.15 -27.02
N PRO A 398 17.23 -14.61 -27.41
CA PRO A 398 18.11 -13.83 -28.26
C PRO A 398 17.41 -13.47 -29.58
N SER A 399 17.57 -12.22 -30.00
CA SER A 399 17.09 -11.66 -31.26
C SER A 399 18.21 -10.86 -31.93
N VAL A 400 18.04 -10.55 -33.20
CA VAL A 400 18.92 -9.64 -33.94
C VAL A 400 18.04 -8.50 -34.45
N SER A 401 18.43 -7.27 -34.13
CA SER A 401 17.73 -6.06 -34.59
C SER A 401 17.84 -5.91 -36.10
N ASP A 402 17.00 -5.05 -36.70
CA ASP A 402 17.08 -4.71 -38.12
C ASP A 402 18.44 -4.07 -38.50
N GLN A 403 19.18 -3.55 -37.51
CA GLN A 403 20.51 -2.98 -37.66
C GLN A 403 21.64 -4.01 -37.44
N GLY A 404 21.30 -5.27 -37.13
CA GLY A 404 22.27 -6.35 -36.93
C GLY A 404 22.83 -6.44 -35.51
N GLU A 405 22.26 -5.70 -34.55
CA GLU A 405 22.68 -5.72 -33.14
C GLU A 405 22.02 -6.87 -32.38
N GLN A 406 22.71 -7.41 -31.38
CA GLN A 406 22.14 -8.46 -30.53
C GLN A 406 21.18 -7.84 -29.51
N GLU A 407 19.92 -8.22 -29.60
CA GLU A 407 18.87 -7.81 -28.67
C GLU A 407 18.25 -9.03 -27.97
N PHE A 408 17.40 -8.78 -26.98
CA PHE A 408 16.54 -9.79 -26.40
C PHE A 408 15.10 -9.45 -26.67
N ARG A 409 14.34 -10.43 -27.17
CA ARG A 409 12.89 -10.34 -27.26
C ARG A 409 12.25 -11.10 -26.11
N VAL A 410 11.18 -10.53 -25.55
CA VAL A 410 10.37 -11.20 -24.54
C VAL A 410 9.35 -12.08 -25.27
N LEU A 411 9.33 -13.36 -24.92
CA LEU A 411 8.34 -14.32 -25.39
C LEU A 411 7.50 -14.81 -24.22
N GLU A 412 6.20 -14.84 -24.44
CA GLU A 412 5.22 -15.16 -23.41
C GLU A 412 4.55 -16.51 -23.66
N GLY A 413 4.17 -17.14 -22.57
CA GLY A 413 3.41 -18.39 -22.51
C GLY A 413 2.53 -18.43 -21.28
N VAL A 414 1.87 -19.55 -21.03
CA VAL A 414 1.00 -19.73 -19.86
C VAL A 414 1.44 -20.97 -19.11
N ILE A 415 1.55 -20.86 -17.80
CA ILE A 415 1.86 -21.96 -16.88
C ILE A 415 0.72 -22.14 -15.88
N ASP A 416 0.63 -23.34 -15.31
CA ASP A 416 -0.19 -23.59 -14.13
C ASP A 416 0.61 -23.42 -12.82
N ILE A 417 -0.10 -23.44 -11.69
CA ILE A 417 0.45 -23.26 -10.33
C ILE A 417 1.52 -24.30 -9.93
N ARG A 418 1.63 -25.40 -10.68
CA ARG A 418 2.64 -26.44 -10.48
C ARG A 418 3.89 -26.20 -11.34
N GLY A 419 3.92 -25.11 -12.10
CA GLY A 419 4.95 -24.78 -13.08
C GLY A 419 4.81 -25.57 -14.38
N GLN A 420 3.67 -26.24 -14.63
CA GLN A 420 3.45 -26.96 -15.87
C GLN A 420 3.09 -25.97 -16.99
N GLU A 421 3.83 -26.03 -18.08
CA GLU A 421 3.55 -25.23 -19.28
C GLU A 421 2.25 -25.68 -19.95
N ILE A 422 1.29 -24.76 -20.03
CA ILE A 422 0.00 -24.90 -20.70
C ILE A 422 0.10 -24.35 -22.13
N ILE A 423 0.73 -23.19 -22.29
CA ILE A 423 1.05 -22.59 -23.59
C ILE A 423 2.56 -22.30 -23.59
N PRO A 424 3.31 -22.75 -24.61
CA PRO A 424 4.74 -22.52 -24.66
C PRO A 424 5.10 -21.05 -24.78
N CYS A 425 6.21 -20.65 -24.17
CA CYS A 425 6.73 -19.27 -24.24
C CYS A 425 7.29 -18.98 -25.64
N GLN A 426 6.39 -18.74 -26.60
CA GLN A 426 6.68 -18.54 -28.02
C GLN A 426 5.85 -17.41 -28.64
N PHE A 427 5.00 -16.76 -27.84
CA PHE A 427 4.06 -15.76 -28.31
C PHE A 427 4.58 -14.36 -28.00
N LYS A 428 4.20 -13.40 -28.84
CA LYS A 428 4.51 -11.98 -28.59
C LYS A 428 3.69 -11.48 -27.41
N THR A 429 2.41 -11.86 -27.37
CA THR A 429 1.59 -11.55 -26.21
C THR A 429 0.55 -12.61 -25.87
N ILE A 430 0.28 -12.81 -24.59
CA ILE A 430 -0.93 -13.47 -24.06
C ILE A 430 -1.92 -12.40 -23.60
N GLU A 431 -3.16 -12.46 -24.06
CA GLU A 431 -4.19 -11.48 -23.72
C GLU A 431 -4.56 -11.51 -22.23
N ARG A 432 -4.59 -10.33 -21.60
CA ARG A 432 -4.83 -10.12 -20.16
C ARG A 432 -5.37 -8.71 -19.88
N GLY A 433 -5.60 -8.40 -18.60
CA GLY A 433 -6.00 -7.06 -18.15
C GLY A 433 -4.83 -6.07 -18.18
N PHE A 434 -3.93 -6.18 -17.20
CA PHE A 434 -2.71 -5.38 -17.07
C PHE A 434 -1.45 -6.25 -17.27
N SER A 435 -0.29 -5.62 -17.45
CA SER A 435 1.00 -6.30 -17.70
C SER A 435 1.28 -7.45 -16.72
N HIS A 436 0.99 -7.26 -15.42
CA HIS A 436 1.21 -8.24 -14.34
C HIS A 436 0.03 -9.19 -14.11
N SER A 437 -1.12 -8.95 -14.74
CA SER A 437 -2.32 -9.75 -14.53
C SER A 437 -2.16 -11.20 -15.02
N PRO A 438 -2.93 -12.13 -14.44
CA PRO A 438 -3.09 -13.46 -15.01
C PRO A 438 -3.73 -13.42 -16.41
N PRO A 439 -3.63 -14.50 -17.20
CA PRO A 439 -4.22 -14.54 -18.53
C PRO A 439 -5.75 -14.46 -18.46
N LYS A 440 -6.35 -13.72 -19.40
CA LYS A 440 -7.80 -13.58 -19.48
C LYS A 440 -8.43 -14.89 -19.96
N VAL A 441 -9.37 -15.42 -19.16
CA VAL A 441 -10.12 -16.64 -19.51
C VAL A 441 -11.44 -16.27 -20.19
N PHE A 442 -11.53 -16.53 -21.49
CA PHE A 442 -12.71 -16.27 -22.32
C PHE A 442 -13.78 -17.36 -22.20
N PRO A 443 -15.04 -17.07 -22.61
CA PRO A 443 -16.13 -18.05 -22.61
C PRO A 443 -15.77 -19.38 -23.27
N GLY A 444 -16.11 -20.48 -22.58
CA GLY A 444 -15.72 -21.83 -22.98
C GLY A 444 -14.31 -22.22 -22.55
N ARG A 445 -13.74 -21.54 -21.53
CA ARG A 445 -12.40 -21.80 -20.98
C ARG A 445 -11.32 -21.69 -22.05
N LYS A 446 -11.30 -20.55 -22.75
CA LYS A 446 -10.35 -20.27 -23.83
C LYS A 446 -9.35 -19.19 -23.41
N LEU A 447 -8.16 -19.25 -24.01
CA LEU A 447 -7.07 -18.31 -23.85
C LEU A 447 -6.68 -17.80 -25.24
N LEU A 448 -6.30 -16.52 -25.35
CA LEU A 448 -5.87 -15.89 -26.58
C LEU A 448 -4.38 -15.58 -26.50
N ALA A 449 -3.63 -16.04 -27.49
CA ALA A 449 -2.22 -15.74 -27.68
C ALA A 449 -2.02 -15.13 -29.07
N ILE A 450 -1.13 -14.14 -29.18
CA ILE A 450 -0.82 -13.46 -30.43
C ILE A 450 0.65 -13.76 -30.79
N THR A 451 0.87 -14.20 -32.02
CA THR A 451 2.22 -14.42 -32.55
C THR A 451 2.93 -13.11 -32.85
N GLU A 452 4.24 -13.18 -33.09
CA GLU A 452 5.06 -12.03 -33.49
C GLU A 452 4.54 -11.31 -34.75
N LYS A 453 3.94 -12.09 -35.68
CA LYS A 453 3.32 -11.57 -36.89
C LYS A 453 1.94 -10.95 -36.67
N GLY A 454 1.39 -10.99 -35.45
CA GLY A 454 0.02 -10.53 -35.18
C GLY A 454 -1.07 -11.56 -35.47
N GLU A 455 -0.71 -12.83 -35.75
CA GLU A 455 -1.70 -13.89 -35.96
C GLU A 455 -2.23 -14.41 -34.61
N PRO A 456 -3.56 -14.50 -34.40
CA PRO A 456 -4.12 -15.03 -33.17
C PRO A 456 -4.14 -16.57 -33.14
N ARG A 457 -3.90 -17.11 -31.95
CA ARG A 457 -3.99 -18.53 -31.60
C ARG A 457 -4.85 -18.69 -30.36
N ILE A 458 -5.86 -19.54 -30.46
CA ILE A 458 -6.84 -19.75 -29.38
C ILE A 458 -6.59 -21.12 -28.79
N PHE A 459 -6.33 -21.15 -27.49
CA PHE A 459 -6.09 -22.35 -26.72
C PHE A 459 -7.24 -22.60 -25.74
N SER A 460 -7.46 -23.84 -25.36
CA SER A 460 -8.20 -24.13 -24.12
C SER A 460 -7.32 -23.85 -22.89
N THR A 461 -7.91 -23.69 -21.72
CA THR A 461 -7.16 -23.61 -20.44
C THR A 461 -6.36 -24.87 -20.10
N GLN A 462 -6.48 -25.94 -20.90
CA GLN A 462 -5.66 -27.16 -20.82
C GLN A 462 -4.54 -27.20 -21.87
N GLY A 463 -4.32 -26.11 -22.60
CA GLY A 463 -3.20 -25.98 -23.55
C GLY A 463 -3.46 -26.59 -24.92
N LYS A 464 -4.64 -27.17 -25.16
CA LYS A 464 -5.02 -27.63 -26.51
C LYS A 464 -5.32 -26.44 -27.41
N LEU A 465 -4.62 -26.31 -28.53
CA LEU A 465 -4.96 -25.38 -29.60
C LEU A 465 -6.34 -25.74 -30.16
N VAL A 466 -7.29 -24.81 -30.10
CA VAL A 466 -8.68 -25.00 -30.57
C VAL A 466 -8.99 -24.22 -31.83
N ALA A 467 -8.31 -23.10 -32.08
CA ALA A 467 -8.43 -22.36 -33.33
C ALA A 467 -7.13 -21.60 -33.66
N ALA A 468 -6.85 -21.48 -34.96
CA ALA A 468 -5.75 -20.72 -35.53
C ALA A 468 -6.23 -20.07 -36.84
N PRO A 469 -7.11 -19.06 -36.75
CA PRO A 469 -7.70 -18.45 -37.93
C PRO A 469 -6.62 -17.76 -38.79
N ASP A 470 -6.83 -17.77 -40.10
CA ASP A 470 -5.96 -17.12 -41.09
C ASP A 470 -6.31 -15.62 -41.17
N ILE A 471 -6.01 -14.91 -40.09
CA ILE A 471 -6.28 -13.49 -39.90
C ILE A 471 -5.08 -12.82 -39.22
N TRP A 472 -4.96 -11.52 -39.45
CA TRP A 472 -3.93 -10.67 -38.87
C TRP A 472 -4.55 -9.63 -37.94
N CYS A 473 -3.93 -9.42 -36.78
CA CYS A 473 -4.30 -8.37 -35.84
C CYS A 473 -3.17 -7.34 -35.74
N PRO A 474 -3.46 -6.03 -35.82
CA PRO A 474 -2.47 -5.00 -35.52
C PRO A 474 -2.26 -4.87 -34.00
N PRO A 475 -1.10 -4.37 -33.55
CA PRO A 475 -0.75 -4.26 -32.12
C PRO A 475 -1.80 -3.58 -31.25
N LEU A 476 -2.40 -2.49 -31.72
CA LEU A 476 -3.42 -1.74 -30.98
C LEU A 476 -4.75 -2.49 -30.78
N ASN A 477 -4.94 -3.62 -31.48
CA ASN A 477 -6.19 -4.40 -31.47
C ASN A 477 -5.99 -5.82 -30.92
N TYR A 478 -4.92 -6.10 -30.19
CA TYR A 478 -4.72 -7.42 -29.58
C TYR A 478 -5.80 -7.74 -28.52
N SER A 479 -6.44 -6.72 -27.94
CA SER A 479 -7.47 -6.88 -26.91
C SER A 479 -8.88 -6.94 -27.49
N PRO A 480 -9.63 -8.05 -27.28
CA PRO A 480 -10.99 -8.20 -27.79
C PRO A 480 -12.00 -7.31 -27.06
N LYS A 481 -12.92 -6.68 -27.81
CA LYS A 481 -14.09 -5.99 -27.26
C LYS A 481 -15.30 -6.90 -27.36
N LYS A 482 -16.00 -7.14 -26.23
CA LYS A 482 -17.15 -8.06 -26.16
C LYS A 482 -16.87 -9.47 -26.74
N ASN A 483 -15.63 -9.97 -26.53
CA ASN A 483 -15.12 -11.25 -27.06
C ASN A 483 -14.94 -11.30 -28.59
N GLU A 484 -15.00 -10.15 -29.26
CA GLU A 484 -14.70 -10.01 -30.69
C GLU A 484 -13.36 -9.30 -30.87
N LEU A 485 -12.51 -9.90 -31.70
CA LEU A 485 -11.20 -9.39 -32.05
C LEU A 485 -11.30 -8.66 -33.40
N LEU A 486 -10.90 -7.39 -33.42
CA LEU A 486 -10.81 -6.62 -34.66
C LEU A 486 -9.55 -7.06 -35.42
N SER A 487 -9.74 -7.58 -36.63
CA SER A 487 -8.71 -8.30 -37.38
C SER A 487 -8.87 -8.10 -38.88
N PHE A 488 -7.92 -8.59 -39.67
CA PHE A 488 -7.90 -8.43 -41.11
C PHE A 488 -7.63 -9.76 -41.80
N MET A 489 -8.28 -9.97 -42.95
CA MET A 489 -7.98 -11.11 -43.82
C MET A 489 -6.89 -10.73 -44.83
N GLY A 490 -5.66 -11.18 -44.57
CA GLY A 490 -4.48 -10.87 -45.38
C GLY A 490 -3.69 -9.65 -44.90
N GLU A 491 -2.67 -9.27 -45.66
CA GLU A 491 -1.77 -8.14 -45.37
C GLU A 491 -1.91 -7.02 -46.41
N GLY A 492 -1.66 -5.78 -46.00
CA GLY A 492 -1.61 -4.61 -46.87
C GLY A 492 -2.88 -3.76 -46.93
N PRO A 493 -2.89 -2.64 -47.69
CA PRO A 493 -3.97 -1.64 -47.67
C PRO A 493 -5.36 -2.19 -48.03
N GLN A 494 -5.40 -3.26 -48.83
CA GLN A 494 -6.63 -3.88 -49.34
C GLN A 494 -7.11 -5.05 -48.47
N ALA A 495 -6.43 -5.34 -47.36
CA ALA A 495 -6.85 -6.41 -46.45
C ALA A 495 -8.24 -6.09 -45.88
N GLU A 496 -9.16 -7.05 -46.00
CA GLU A 496 -10.55 -6.88 -45.56
C GLU A 496 -10.60 -6.88 -44.03
N LEU A 497 -11.23 -5.85 -43.46
CA LEU A 497 -11.48 -5.75 -42.03
C LEU A 497 -12.60 -6.72 -41.62
N VAL A 498 -12.35 -7.47 -40.56
CA VAL A 498 -13.29 -8.46 -40.03
C VAL A 498 -13.29 -8.47 -38.50
N LEU A 499 -14.44 -8.84 -37.94
CA LEU A 499 -14.59 -9.14 -36.51
C LEU A 499 -14.55 -10.65 -36.32
N PHE A 500 -13.57 -11.14 -35.57
CA PHE A 500 -13.42 -12.55 -35.23
C PHE A 500 -13.96 -12.82 -33.82
N SER A 501 -14.99 -13.66 -33.71
CA SER A 501 -15.57 -14.05 -32.43
C SER A 501 -14.75 -15.15 -31.76
N ILE A 502 -14.25 -14.90 -30.54
CA ILE A 502 -13.53 -15.90 -29.74
C ILE A 502 -14.50 -16.95 -29.16
N GLN A 503 -15.80 -16.63 -29.10
CA GLN A 503 -16.81 -17.52 -28.53
C GLN A 503 -17.05 -18.74 -29.42
N ASP A 504 -17.26 -18.54 -30.72
CA ASP A 504 -17.67 -19.56 -31.68
C ASP A 504 -16.79 -19.64 -32.93
N PHE A 505 -15.74 -18.81 -33.02
CA PHE A 505 -14.78 -18.74 -34.12
C PHE A 505 -15.37 -18.27 -35.45
N SER A 506 -16.54 -17.61 -35.41
CA SER A 506 -17.13 -16.99 -36.59
C SER A 506 -16.38 -15.72 -36.99
N ILE A 507 -16.41 -15.41 -38.29
CA ILE A 507 -15.84 -14.20 -38.87
C ILE A 507 -16.98 -13.37 -39.47
N THR A 508 -17.15 -12.16 -38.98
CA THR A 508 -18.09 -11.17 -39.52
C THR A 508 -17.33 -10.17 -40.37
N ARG A 509 -17.69 -10.07 -41.65
CA ARG A 509 -17.09 -9.14 -42.60
C ARG A 509 -17.69 -7.75 -42.43
N THR A 510 -16.84 -6.71 -42.32
CA THR A 510 -17.33 -5.32 -42.22
C THR A 510 -17.53 -4.68 -43.60
N GLY A 511 -16.83 -5.18 -44.62
CA GLY A 511 -16.81 -4.59 -45.96
C GLY A 511 -15.83 -3.42 -46.12
N GLU A 512 -15.11 -3.08 -45.05
CA GLU A 512 -14.07 -2.04 -45.03
C GLU A 512 -12.68 -2.66 -45.18
N THR A 513 -11.69 -1.84 -45.52
CA THR A 513 -10.29 -2.28 -45.68
C THR A 513 -9.37 -1.73 -44.59
N TRP A 514 -8.15 -2.26 -44.49
CA TRP A 514 -7.09 -1.69 -43.65
C TRP A 514 -6.84 -0.21 -43.95
N GLU A 515 -6.92 0.19 -45.23
CA GLU A 515 -6.77 1.59 -45.62
C GLU A 515 -7.90 2.47 -45.10
N ASP A 516 -9.15 2.00 -45.13
CA ASP A 516 -10.30 2.70 -44.57
C ASP A 516 -10.15 2.87 -43.05
N TYR A 517 -9.77 1.80 -42.35
CA TYR A 517 -9.50 1.83 -40.91
C TYR A 517 -8.36 2.80 -40.56
N ARG A 518 -7.24 2.75 -41.29
CA ARG A 518 -6.11 3.67 -41.09
C ARG A 518 -6.50 5.12 -41.40
N ASN A 519 -7.34 5.35 -42.40
CA ASN A 519 -7.85 6.68 -42.73
C ASN A 519 -8.82 7.20 -41.65
N ALA A 520 -9.64 6.33 -41.06
CA ALA A 520 -10.48 6.67 -39.92
C ALA A 520 -9.65 7.00 -38.67
N LEU A 521 -8.64 6.19 -38.35
CA LEU A 521 -7.68 6.51 -37.27
C LEU A 521 -6.96 7.82 -37.53
N ARG A 522 -6.41 8.04 -38.74
CA ARG A 522 -5.81 9.33 -39.12
C ARG A 522 -6.81 10.49 -39.07
N GLY A 523 -8.10 10.24 -39.32
CA GLY A 523 -9.18 11.20 -39.15
C GLY A 523 -9.44 11.56 -37.69
N MET A 524 -9.32 10.60 -36.77
CA MET A 524 -9.39 10.82 -35.32
C MET A 524 -8.15 11.55 -34.80
N PHE A 525 -6.96 11.30 -35.35
CA PHE A 525 -5.70 11.98 -34.99
C PHE A 525 -5.41 13.24 -35.81
N LYS A 526 -6.30 13.66 -36.72
CA LYS A 526 -6.19 14.89 -37.52
C LYS A 526 -6.45 16.17 -36.72
N GLY A 527 -6.11 16.14 -35.43
CA GLY A 527 -5.85 17.31 -34.61
C GLY A 527 -4.38 17.74 -34.61
N GLN A 528 -3.40 16.85 -34.85
CA GLN A 528 -1.99 17.18 -34.66
C GLN A 528 -1.07 16.35 -35.57
N ALA A 529 -0.67 16.92 -36.70
CA ALA A 529 0.51 16.47 -37.45
C ALA A 529 1.00 17.65 -38.30
N GLY A 530 1.63 18.63 -37.66
CA GLY A 530 2.49 19.57 -38.36
C GLY A 530 3.95 19.14 -38.24
N GLU A 531 4.83 19.83 -38.96
CA GLU A 531 6.28 19.60 -38.88
C GLU A 531 6.81 19.89 -37.47
N VAL A 532 7.35 18.87 -36.80
CA VAL A 532 8.10 19.03 -35.55
C VAL A 532 9.39 19.77 -35.86
N THR A 533 9.62 20.89 -35.18
CA THR A 533 10.87 21.65 -35.31
C THR A 533 11.81 21.21 -34.20
N THR A 534 13.10 21.01 -34.49
CA THR A 534 14.10 20.65 -33.48
C THR A 534 14.95 21.84 -33.09
N MET A 535 15.29 21.98 -31.81
CA MET A 535 16.21 23.00 -31.29
C MET A 535 17.12 22.40 -30.22
N THR A 536 18.37 22.86 -30.15
CA THR A 536 19.30 22.42 -29.10
C THR A 536 19.11 23.22 -27.80
N ARG A 537 19.53 22.65 -26.66
CA ARG A 537 19.48 23.33 -25.35
C ARG A 537 20.25 24.66 -25.33
N ALA A 538 21.45 24.67 -25.92
CA ALA A 538 22.25 25.88 -26.05
C ALA A 538 21.54 26.99 -26.85
N GLN A 539 20.80 26.61 -27.91
CA GLN A 539 20.00 27.56 -28.70
C GLN A 539 18.81 28.10 -27.91
N LEU A 540 18.17 27.30 -27.06
CA LEU A 540 17.08 27.75 -26.18
C LEU A 540 17.56 28.79 -25.16
N ILE A 541 18.74 28.59 -24.57
CA ILE A 541 19.36 29.54 -23.63
C ILE A 541 19.79 30.82 -24.35
N GLU A 542 20.41 30.71 -25.54
CA GLU A 542 20.82 31.90 -26.30
C GLU A 542 19.62 32.72 -26.81
N ALA A 543 18.52 32.05 -27.11
CA ALA A 543 17.27 32.67 -27.57
C ALA A 543 16.32 33.08 -26.43
N GLU A 544 16.77 32.99 -25.15
CA GLU A 544 15.96 33.31 -23.96
C GLU A 544 15.24 34.65 -24.13
N ASP A 545 13.92 34.65 -23.98
CA ASP A 545 13.15 35.90 -23.87
C ASP A 545 13.23 36.36 -22.40
N GLU A 546 14.29 37.11 -22.10
CA GLU A 546 14.60 37.56 -20.74
C GLU A 546 13.42 38.30 -20.09
N ALA A 547 12.68 39.11 -20.87
CA ALA A 547 11.54 39.86 -20.35
C ALA A 547 10.37 38.94 -20.00
N TRP A 548 10.07 37.97 -20.88
CA TRP A 548 9.02 37.00 -20.62
C TRP A 548 9.33 36.13 -19.39
N MET A 549 10.56 35.60 -19.31
CA MET A 549 11.00 34.76 -18.19
C MET A 549 11.03 35.54 -16.88
N GLN A 550 11.57 36.76 -16.88
CA GLN A 550 11.63 37.59 -15.68
C GLN A 550 10.24 37.90 -15.11
N ASP A 551 9.30 38.25 -15.99
CA ASP A 551 7.93 38.52 -15.58
C ASP A 551 7.22 37.26 -15.07
N LEU A 552 7.38 36.12 -15.76
CA LEU A 552 6.77 34.86 -15.32
C LEU A 552 7.31 34.42 -13.96
N SER A 553 8.63 34.45 -13.76
CA SER A 553 9.25 34.11 -12.47
C SER A 553 8.84 35.07 -11.37
N ARG A 554 8.69 36.37 -11.69
CA ARG A 554 8.22 37.37 -10.74
C ARG A 554 6.80 37.04 -10.28
N ILE A 555 5.92 36.68 -11.21
CA ILE A 555 4.51 36.36 -10.90
C ILE A 555 4.41 35.09 -10.06
N LEU A 556 5.11 34.02 -10.45
CA LEU A 556 5.12 32.74 -9.72
C LEU A 556 5.70 32.89 -8.30
N CYS A 557 6.70 33.75 -8.12
CA CYS A 557 7.30 34.05 -6.83
C CYS A 557 6.60 35.21 -6.09
N LEU A 558 5.35 35.54 -6.45
CA LEU A 558 4.53 36.56 -5.78
C LEU A 558 5.22 37.94 -5.61
N ASN A 559 5.98 38.37 -6.61
CA ASN A 559 6.83 39.57 -6.63
C ASN A 559 8.07 39.55 -5.74
N ASP A 560 8.46 38.42 -5.17
CA ASP A 560 9.75 38.29 -4.48
C ASP A 560 10.90 38.26 -5.51
N GLU A 561 11.64 39.36 -5.58
CA GLU A 561 12.75 39.52 -6.54
C GLU A 561 13.88 38.50 -6.31
N SER A 562 14.14 38.11 -5.06
CA SER A 562 15.20 37.16 -4.74
C SER A 562 14.82 35.75 -5.17
N GLN A 563 13.59 35.32 -4.88
CA GLN A 563 13.09 34.01 -5.28
C GLN A 563 12.89 33.94 -6.80
N ALA A 564 12.42 35.01 -7.44
CA ALA A 564 12.32 35.07 -8.90
C ALA A 564 13.70 34.92 -9.56
N ALA A 565 14.73 35.62 -9.07
CA ALA A 565 16.09 35.50 -9.58
C ALA A 565 16.67 34.08 -9.37
N GLN A 566 16.36 33.45 -8.24
CA GLN A 566 16.77 32.07 -7.96
C GLN A 566 16.08 31.07 -8.92
N LEU A 567 14.77 31.19 -9.10
CA LEU A 567 14.00 30.33 -10.01
C LEU A 567 14.48 30.45 -11.45
N LEU A 568 14.80 31.66 -11.92
CA LEU A 568 15.41 31.88 -13.23
C LEU A 568 16.76 31.18 -13.38
N GLN A 569 17.60 31.24 -12.33
CA GLN A 569 18.90 30.57 -12.37
C GLN A 569 18.73 29.04 -12.40
N GLN A 570 17.85 28.50 -11.56
CA GLN A 570 17.52 27.08 -11.55
C GLN A 570 16.99 26.61 -12.92
N TRP A 571 16.15 27.43 -13.56
CA TRP A 571 15.65 27.14 -14.91
C TRP A 571 16.78 27.05 -15.93
N ARG A 572 17.73 28.00 -15.93
CA ARG A 572 18.90 27.97 -16.82
C ARG A 572 19.77 26.73 -16.57
N ASP A 573 19.97 26.37 -15.30
CA ASP A 573 20.75 25.21 -14.90
C ASP A 573 20.07 23.91 -15.36
N CYS A 574 18.74 23.79 -15.19
CA CYS A 574 17.94 22.66 -15.65
C CYS A 574 17.93 22.53 -17.18
N VAL A 575 17.82 23.64 -17.92
CA VAL A 575 17.92 23.60 -19.39
C VAL A 575 19.31 23.15 -19.82
N ALA A 576 20.37 23.61 -19.16
CA ALA A 576 21.75 23.28 -19.52
C ALA A 576 22.15 21.84 -19.15
N ALA A 577 21.63 21.32 -18.05
CA ALA A 577 21.92 19.99 -17.53
C ALA A 577 20.64 19.41 -16.87
N PRO A 578 19.70 18.88 -17.65
CA PRO A 578 18.47 18.31 -17.11
C PRO A 578 18.78 17.07 -16.26
N ASP A 579 18.10 16.95 -15.12
CA ASP A 579 18.04 15.70 -14.38
C ASP A 579 16.96 14.80 -15.02
N PRO A 580 17.29 13.58 -15.50
CA PRO A 580 16.31 12.66 -16.08
C PRO A 580 15.12 12.38 -15.14
N ASP A 581 15.36 12.32 -13.82
CA ASP A 581 14.33 12.06 -12.82
C ASP A 581 13.33 13.24 -12.73
N ASP A 582 13.84 14.48 -12.70
CA ASP A 582 13.01 15.70 -12.67
C ASP A 582 12.19 15.89 -13.97
N MET A 583 12.76 15.45 -15.09
CA MET A 583 12.11 15.53 -16.40
C MET A 583 11.13 14.37 -16.67
N GLY A 584 11.10 13.36 -15.79
CA GLY A 584 10.25 12.17 -15.93
C GLY A 584 10.61 11.33 -17.16
N TRP A 585 11.88 11.26 -17.52
CA TRP A 585 12.36 10.49 -18.68
C TRP A 585 12.62 9.04 -18.26
N ASP A 586 11.98 8.09 -18.93
CA ASP A 586 12.26 6.66 -18.74
C ASP A 586 13.66 6.33 -19.29
N GLU A 587 14.47 5.58 -18.53
CA GLU A 587 15.86 5.20 -18.90
C GLU A 587 15.96 4.45 -20.24
N ASP A 588 14.84 3.95 -20.78
CA ASP A 588 14.75 3.12 -21.98
C ASP A 588 14.44 3.89 -23.29
N GLU A 589 14.16 5.20 -23.24
CA GLU A 589 13.96 6.00 -24.46
C GLU A 589 15.30 6.51 -25.01
N GLU A 590 15.65 6.16 -26.25
CA GLU A 590 16.77 6.74 -27.01
C GLU A 590 16.48 8.22 -27.38
N ILE A 591 16.37 9.09 -26.38
CA ILE A 591 16.27 10.54 -26.56
C ILE A 591 17.69 11.08 -26.59
N ASP A 592 18.06 11.81 -27.66
CA ASP A 592 19.26 12.64 -27.64
C ASP A 592 19.03 13.78 -26.64
N PRO A 593 19.69 13.78 -25.47
CA PRO A 593 19.38 14.73 -24.40
C PRO A 593 19.66 16.17 -24.81
N ASP A 594 20.48 16.42 -25.84
CA ASP A 594 20.83 17.76 -26.32
C ASP A 594 19.80 18.33 -27.31
N VAL A 595 18.91 17.50 -27.85
CA VAL A 595 17.93 17.88 -28.89
C VAL A 595 16.53 17.88 -28.32
N MET A 596 15.88 19.05 -28.34
CA MET A 596 14.49 19.22 -27.95
C MET A 596 13.58 19.28 -29.17
N HIS A 597 12.44 18.60 -29.07
CA HIS A 597 11.42 18.56 -30.10
C HIS A 597 10.30 19.54 -29.75
N LEU A 598 10.00 20.46 -30.67
CA LEU A 598 8.85 21.36 -30.61
C LEU A 598 7.72 20.80 -31.47
N PRO A 599 6.58 20.42 -30.87
CA PRO A 599 5.36 20.13 -31.59
C PRO A 599 4.96 21.28 -32.52
N ALA A 600 4.29 20.94 -33.61
CA ALA A 600 3.95 21.93 -34.62
C ALA A 600 2.88 22.91 -34.13
N GLY A 601 3.20 24.19 -34.20
CA GLY A 601 2.33 25.27 -33.71
C GLY A 601 2.72 25.77 -32.32
N GLU A 602 3.68 25.13 -31.65
CA GLU A 602 4.31 25.63 -30.42
C GLU A 602 5.55 26.48 -30.73
N ASN A 603 6.09 27.14 -29.71
CA ASN A 603 7.24 28.02 -29.84
C ASN A 603 8.22 27.84 -28.67
N ALA A 604 9.33 28.56 -28.68
CA ALA A 604 10.38 28.42 -27.66
C ALA A 604 9.86 28.66 -26.22
N LEU A 605 8.83 29.48 -26.03
CA LEU A 605 8.22 29.73 -24.71
C LEU A 605 7.57 28.46 -24.14
N THR A 606 7.09 27.55 -25.00
CA THR A 606 6.56 26.26 -24.56
C THR A 606 7.66 25.40 -23.94
N LEU A 607 8.87 25.41 -24.51
CA LEU A 607 10.03 24.75 -23.89
C LEU A 607 10.48 25.44 -22.61
N TYR A 608 10.39 26.77 -22.52
CA TYR A 608 10.68 27.48 -21.26
C TYR A 608 9.75 26.97 -20.16
N TRP A 609 8.46 26.87 -20.47
CA TRP A 609 7.45 26.39 -19.54
C TRP A 609 7.64 24.93 -19.11
N VAL A 610 7.93 24.01 -20.04
CA VAL A 610 8.14 22.59 -19.72
C VAL A 610 9.27 22.40 -18.71
N HIS A 611 10.40 23.08 -18.90
CA HIS A 611 11.53 22.99 -17.96
C HIS A 611 11.19 23.67 -16.64
N LEU A 612 10.47 24.79 -16.65
CA LEU A 612 10.04 25.47 -15.43
C LEU A 612 9.09 24.61 -14.60
N LEU A 613 8.19 23.87 -15.25
CA LEU A 613 7.28 22.94 -14.58
C LEU A 613 7.98 21.76 -13.92
N ALA A 614 9.16 21.35 -14.40
CA ALA A 614 9.94 20.27 -13.81
C ALA A 614 10.59 20.67 -12.48
N ILE A 615 11.08 21.91 -12.39
CA ILE A 615 11.82 22.40 -11.21
C ILE A 615 11.03 23.33 -10.29
N GLY A 616 9.87 23.80 -10.74
CA GLY A 616 9.11 24.84 -10.06
C GLY A 616 8.44 24.30 -8.80
N SER A 617 8.98 24.63 -7.64
CA SER A 617 8.36 24.31 -6.34
C SER A 617 7.07 25.11 -6.08
N GLN A 618 6.60 25.90 -7.04
CA GLN A 618 5.37 26.70 -6.97
C GLN A 618 4.13 25.94 -7.50
N PHE A 619 4.32 24.73 -8.01
CA PHE A 619 3.26 23.93 -8.63
C PHE A 619 2.94 22.70 -7.79
N ALA A 620 1.68 22.55 -7.37
CA ALA A 620 1.20 21.28 -6.83
C ALA A 620 0.76 20.36 -7.98
N ARG A 621 1.06 19.07 -7.86
CA ARG A 621 0.65 18.02 -8.79
C ARG A 621 0.01 16.88 -7.99
N PHE A 622 -1.16 16.45 -8.39
CA PHE A 622 -1.88 15.33 -7.77
C PHE A 622 -2.76 14.61 -8.79
N ASP A 623 -3.12 13.35 -8.53
CA ASP A 623 -4.04 12.60 -9.38
C ASP A 623 -5.44 13.26 -9.35
N TRP A 624 -6.09 13.38 -10.51
CA TRP A 624 -7.42 14.01 -10.59
C TRP A 624 -8.52 13.26 -9.82
N LYS A 625 -8.29 11.99 -9.47
CA LYS A 625 -9.19 11.14 -8.66
C LYS A 625 -8.87 11.16 -7.18
N ASP A 626 -7.71 11.70 -6.80
CA ASP A 626 -7.24 11.72 -5.42
C ASP A 626 -7.55 13.08 -4.78
N ALA A 627 -8.77 13.18 -4.24
CA ALA A 627 -9.24 14.37 -3.54
C ALA A 627 -8.46 14.62 -2.24
N ASP A 628 -7.94 13.57 -1.60
CA ASP A 628 -7.19 13.68 -0.34
C ASP A 628 -5.84 14.36 -0.56
N SER A 629 -5.24 14.17 -1.74
CA SER A 629 -3.99 14.84 -2.11
C SER A 629 -4.07 16.38 -2.17
N ILE A 630 -5.26 16.98 -2.32
CA ILE A 630 -5.41 18.45 -2.29
C ILE A 630 -5.15 18.98 -0.87
N ALA A 631 -5.56 18.26 0.17
CA ALA A 631 -5.28 18.66 1.54
C ALA A 631 -3.76 18.74 1.79
N GLY A 632 -2.94 17.96 1.08
CA GLY A 632 -1.48 18.01 1.15
C GLY A 632 -0.83 19.29 0.61
N THR A 633 -1.58 20.25 0.03
CA THR A 633 -1.02 21.43 -0.62
C THR A 633 -0.83 22.65 0.28
N HIS A 634 -0.84 22.50 1.61
CA HIS A 634 -0.69 23.61 2.60
C HIS A 634 0.59 24.46 2.45
N TRP A 635 1.58 23.94 1.72
CA TRP A 635 2.81 24.66 1.40
C TRP A 635 2.60 25.71 0.30
N LEU A 636 1.50 25.66 -0.45
CA LEU A 636 1.16 26.69 -1.42
C LEU A 636 0.89 28.01 -0.69
N PRO A 637 1.29 29.16 -1.27
CA PRO A 637 1.09 30.45 -0.62
C PRO A 637 -0.38 30.70 -0.23
N GLY A 638 -0.61 31.02 1.06
CA GLY A 638 -1.94 31.35 1.58
C GLY A 638 -2.87 30.16 1.84
N THR A 639 -2.34 28.94 1.87
CA THR A 639 -3.08 27.70 2.17
C THR A 639 -2.68 27.05 3.52
N ASP A 640 -1.84 27.73 4.30
CA ASP A 640 -1.32 27.26 5.59
C ASP A 640 -2.39 27.08 6.66
N ASP A 641 -3.48 27.85 6.56
CA ASP A 641 -4.66 27.79 7.41
C ASP A 641 -5.93 27.36 6.66
N TRP A 642 -5.78 26.87 5.43
CA TRP A 642 -6.89 26.34 4.65
C TRP A 642 -7.26 24.94 5.14
N GLN A 643 -8.56 24.65 5.25
CA GLN A 643 -9.08 23.34 5.65
C GLN A 643 -10.25 22.94 4.73
N TRP A 644 -10.32 21.68 4.34
CA TRP A 644 -11.40 21.15 3.52
C TRP A 644 -11.75 19.71 3.93
N ASP A 645 -12.86 19.58 4.65
CA ASP A 645 -13.29 18.32 5.31
C ASP A 645 -14.25 17.48 4.46
N SER A 646 -14.31 17.69 3.13
CA SER A 646 -15.29 17.02 2.26
C SER A 646 -14.69 16.40 0.98
N PRO A 647 -13.65 15.54 1.09
CA PRO A 647 -13.00 14.90 -0.07
C PRO A 647 -13.96 14.03 -0.91
N ALA A 648 -15.07 13.55 -0.33
CA ALA A 648 -16.12 12.81 -1.05
C ALA A 648 -16.80 13.63 -2.17
N ASP A 649 -16.73 14.96 -2.11
CA ASP A 649 -17.30 15.86 -3.12
C ASP A 649 -16.39 16.01 -4.37
N GLY A 650 -15.21 15.39 -4.32
CA GLY A 650 -14.28 15.29 -5.44
C GLY A 650 -13.36 16.51 -5.58
N VAL A 651 -12.27 16.30 -6.32
CA VAL A 651 -11.16 17.27 -6.44
C VAL A 651 -11.63 18.67 -6.85
N GLU A 652 -12.56 18.76 -7.79
CA GLU A 652 -13.09 20.03 -8.29
C GLU A 652 -13.70 20.89 -7.18
N SER A 653 -14.43 20.28 -6.25
CA SER A 653 -15.03 20.98 -5.10
C SER A 653 -13.96 21.49 -4.13
N GLY A 654 -12.88 20.73 -3.94
CA GLY A 654 -11.75 21.15 -3.12
C GLY A 654 -11.00 22.34 -3.72
N LEU A 655 -10.81 22.36 -5.04
CA LEU A 655 -10.20 23.51 -5.73
C LEU A 655 -11.08 24.77 -5.69
N GLU A 656 -12.40 24.62 -5.81
CA GLU A 656 -13.34 25.73 -5.64
C GLU A 656 -13.26 26.31 -4.22
N ASN A 657 -13.27 25.46 -3.20
CA ASN A 657 -13.14 25.89 -1.81
C ASN A 657 -11.79 26.57 -1.52
N MET A 658 -10.69 26.00 -2.03
CA MET A 658 -9.37 26.62 -1.93
C MET A 658 -9.32 27.98 -2.63
N ALA A 659 -9.94 28.11 -3.80
CA ALA A 659 -10.00 29.39 -4.52
C ALA A 659 -10.80 30.45 -3.75
N GLU A 660 -11.90 30.08 -3.09
CA GLU A 660 -12.65 30.98 -2.20
C GLU A 660 -11.79 31.45 -1.02
N HIS A 661 -11.06 30.53 -0.37
CA HIS A 661 -10.15 30.85 0.73
C HIS A 661 -9.01 31.80 0.32
N LEU A 662 -8.46 31.59 -0.88
CA LEU A 662 -7.37 32.42 -1.43
C LEU A 662 -7.86 33.80 -1.86
N ALA A 663 -9.10 33.93 -2.33
CA ALA A 663 -9.67 35.20 -2.78
C ALA A 663 -9.67 36.27 -1.67
N ASP A 664 -9.99 35.88 -0.44
CA ASP A 664 -9.96 36.76 0.74
C ASP A 664 -8.56 37.31 1.05
N ARG A 665 -7.51 36.64 0.54
CA ARG A 665 -6.09 36.99 0.71
C ARG A 665 -5.51 37.72 -0.50
N GLN A 666 -6.33 38.13 -1.46
CA GLN A 666 -5.90 38.72 -2.74
C GLN A 666 -5.00 37.79 -3.57
N LEU A 667 -5.19 36.49 -3.41
CA LEU A 667 -4.52 35.44 -4.17
C LEU A 667 -5.53 34.78 -5.12
N ALA A 668 -5.03 34.19 -6.20
CA ALA A 668 -5.82 33.47 -7.19
C ALA A 668 -5.22 32.09 -7.42
N LEU A 669 -6.09 31.09 -7.43
CA LEU A 669 -5.74 29.72 -7.78
C LEU A 669 -5.84 29.54 -9.30
N ILE A 670 -4.72 29.15 -9.91
CA ILE A 670 -4.62 28.90 -11.34
C ILE A 670 -4.48 27.40 -11.55
N LYS A 671 -5.44 26.81 -12.27
CA LYS A 671 -5.36 25.43 -12.75
C LYS A 671 -4.75 25.42 -14.15
N LEU A 672 -3.76 24.56 -14.31
CA LEU A 672 -3.08 24.31 -15.57
C LEU A 672 -3.74 23.11 -16.26
N ALA A 673 -3.95 23.22 -17.57
CA ALA A 673 -4.35 22.05 -18.37
C ALA A 673 -3.16 21.10 -18.50
N THR A 674 -3.41 19.83 -18.26
CA THR A 674 -2.46 18.74 -18.35
C THR A 674 -3.01 17.70 -19.32
N ASP A 675 -2.09 17.05 -20.05
CA ASP A 675 -2.43 15.97 -21.00
C ASP A 675 -2.31 14.58 -20.35
N ASP A 676 -1.96 14.53 -19.06
CA ASP A 676 -1.82 13.31 -18.25
C ASP A 676 -2.96 13.16 -17.23
N ASP A 677 -3.01 12.02 -16.53
CA ASP A 677 -3.99 11.74 -15.47
C ASP A 677 -3.69 12.53 -14.16
N SER A 678 -2.98 13.67 -14.23
CA SER A 678 -2.72 14.54 -13.07
C SER A 678 -3.35 15.92 -13.24
N LEU A 679 -3.63 16.59 -12.13
CA LEU A 679 -3.96 18.00 -12.09
C LEU A 679 -2.76 18.79 -11.60
N ARG A 680 -2.57 19.98 -12.17
CA ARG A 680 -1.55 20.92 -11.73
C ARG A 680 -2.17 22.26 -11.38
N VAL A 681 -1.81 22.78 -10.21
CA VAL A 681 -2.29 24.07 -9.72
C VAL A 681 -1.14 24.91 -9.16
N THR A 682 -1.32 26.23 -9.19
CA THR A 682 -0.40 27.19 -8.59
C THR A 682 -1.18 28.38 -8.03
N VAL A 683 -0.57 29.12 -7.11
CA VAL A 683 -1.15 30.32 -6.51
C VAL A 683 -0.36 31.54 -6.95
N VAL A 684 -1.06 32.53 -7.49
CA VAL A 684 -0.50 33.83 -7.87
C VAL A 684 -1.25 34.95 -7.18
N ARG A 685 -0.73 36.18 -7.21
CA ARG A 685 -1.50 37.34 -6.74
C ARG A 685 -2.68 37.56 -7.67
N ALA A 686 -3.85 37.85 -7.13
CA ALA A 686 -5.07 38.04 -7.92
C ALA A 686 -4.91 39.15 -8.98
N ALA A 687 -4.11 40.18 -8.70
CA ALA A 687 -3.80 41.25 -9.65
C ALA A 687 -2.90 40.83 -10.82
N ASP A 688 -2.14 39.74 -10.70
CA ASP A 688 -1.28 39.22 -11.78
C ASP A 688 -1.93 38.05 -12.54
N ALA A 689 -3.05 37.50 -12.07
CA ALA A 689 -3.66 36.28 -12.63
C ALA A 689 -3.95 36.38 -14.14
N GLU A 690 -4.48 37.52 -14.60
CA GLU A 690 -4.75 37.74 -16.03
C GLU A 690 -3.46 37.85 -16.85
N ASP A 691 -2.44 38.56 -16.36
CA ASP A 691 -1.13 38.67 -17.02
C ASP A 691 -0.43 37.30 -17.09
N PHE A 692 -0.55 36.51 -16.01
CA PHE A 692 -0.04 35.14 -15.96
C PHE A 692 -0.68 34.26 -17.03
N MET A 693 -2.02 34.21 -17.08
CA MET A 693 -2.75 33.41 -18.07
C MET A 693 -2.44 33.88 -19.51
N GLN A 694 -2.27 35.19 -19.73
CA GLN A 694 -1.90 35.72 -21.03
C GLN A 694 -0.51 35.25 -21.48
N ARG A 695 0.45 35.16 -20.54
CA ARG A 695 1.81 34.63 -20.81
C ARG A 695 1.78 33.14 -21.07
N LEU A 696 1.02 32.37 -20.31
CA LEU A 696 0.80 30.94 -20.56
C LEU A 696 0.22 30.72 -21.96
N ALA A 697 -0.76 31.52 -22.37
CA ALA A 697 -1.33 31.44 -23.71
C ALA A 697 -0.31 31.75 -24.83
N GLN A 698 0.66 32.65 -24.59
CA GLN A 698 1.77 32.89 -25.54
C GLN A 698 2.67 31.66 -25.68
N ALA A 699 2.80 30.85 -24.62
CA ALA A 699 3.48 29.55 -24.62
C ALA A 699 2.58 28.39 -25.04
N HIS A 700 1.37 28.66 -25.57
CA HIS A 700 0.37 27.66 -25.94
C HIS A 700 -0.13 26.77 -24.78
N ILE A 701 0.03 27.23 -23.56
CA ILE A 701 -0.42 26.54 -22.35
C ILE A 701 -1.82 27.03 -21.99
N SER A 702 -2.75 26.09 -21.89
CA SER A 702 -4.11 26.39 -21.43
C SER A 702 -4.15 26.42 -19.90
N ALA A 703 -4.73 27.48 -19.34
CA ALA A 703 -4.90 27.64 -17.91
C ALA A 703 -6.25 28.31 -17.61
N SER A 704 -6.75 28.12 -16.40
CA SER A 704 -8.01 28.69 -15.93
C SER A 704 -7.87 29.17 -14.49
N ASN A 705 -8.55 30.27 -14.16
CA ASN A 705 -8.61 30.82 -12.80
C ASN A 705 -9.91 30.32 -12.12
N TYR A 706 -9.79 29.64 -10.98
CA TYR A 706 -10.94 29.07 -10.26
C TYR A 706 -11.82 30.12 -9.56
N GLY A 707 -11.34 31.36 -9.37
CA GLY A 707 -12.05 32.40 -8.62
C GLY A 707 -12.94 33.36 -9.45
N THR A 708 -13.09 33.13 -10.76
CA THR A 708 -13.90 34.00 -11.64
C THR A 708 -14.84 33.16 -12.50
N HIS A 709 -16.12 33.09 -12.11
CA HIS A 709 -17.23 32.69 -12.98
C HIS A 709 -17.81 33.90 -13.73
#